data_AF-A0A973VYQ4-F1
#
_entry.id   AF-A0A973VYQ4-F1
#
_cell.length_a   1.000
_cell.length_b   1.000
_cell.length_c   1.000
_cell.angle_alpha   90.00
_cell.angle_beta   90.00
_cell.angle_gamma   90.00
#
_symmetry.space_group_name_H-M   'P 1'
#
loop_
_entity.id
_entity.type
_entity.pdbx_description
1 polymer ?
#
loop_
_entity_poly.entity_id
_entity_poly.type
_entity_poly.pdbx_seq_one_letter_code
_entity_poly.pdbx_strand_id
1 'polypeptide(L)'
;MTADARRIAFTSRTLHHIDLERAAVRALEARDFRLAFALTDRRCRILPHADARAHLLGAEALFHLDLLDAAVASVARALELEPDDLVAARRMMAWGDGAGQIDAARSVARRDDDPDSVRGALLLIEQAGQDSCARVDFLDEEVKGWVTWRGADAPHLSLAQAGQSSTVTLPADSRHRFALHGRHAASFRLMRPASATSQLLEITQADRVIASVQLPANRAPDRRIAPHRPARSGHGETPPLTIIIPVYRDLTATRACIESALTAIACTPDSTIVVVDDASPEPDIKHLLGELAADSRIRLLTNAHNLGFVGAVNRALAETTTGDVVLLNSDAIVPKHALQRLRSAVRSMPGIGTATPLSNNGEYTSFPVANRSNPLPSLAELELLDEFAGAANSGLAIDIPNGIGFCLYITRECLEAVRELSDDFYRGYLEDVDFCLRAAEAGFRNVCIPSVFVGHEGSRSFLGEKRSLVMRNLRVLEHRYRRYATECAAFLLADPLRDCRAALELKLLANEARTDGPHIILCGSAAGRAIAIRRCRQLAAEGERSLIVHFRSEGQRQLAAAFDPDGGTPQSIAFDVATHQGGEAFLKFLTGLDIRSLTIAEPNRVPGACLEQLTQRFVYDLLITDTALATRPAIGAGVDPDWSGLIAGARRVTAIGQSGADFSDAVLGLRVVRFSEPSASPTRPHAASGPTRLGLLALHASAAEFRFIRALSDQMADADDGIEIIVLGTTLDDLKLMQRTNVMVTGEIAAADVATLIAGHGITKLVLDIGAPAFGHPLVDALLATGLPAAATAWIPAPGRGRTTDLKLRPSFDADETIAAVCDWLVEGVALHPDRGDGRNRRQIGTRLP
;
A
#
# COMPACT_ATOMS: atom_id res chain seq x y z
N MET A 1 -13.63 25.46 29.51
CA MET A 1 -13.08 24.25 28.87
C MET A 1 -13.34 23.10 29.83
N THR A 2 -14.45 22.40 29.64
CA THR A 2 -14.86 21.25 30.47
C THR A 2 -14.03 20.01 30.09
N ALA A 3 -13.87 19.11 31.06
CA ALA A 3 -12.84 18.07 31.10
C ALA A 3 -13.13 16.78 30.30
N ASP A 4 -14.16 16.74 29.43
CA ASP A 4 -14.64 15.50 28.80
C ASP A 4 -14.14 15.23 27.36
N ALA A 5 -13.23 16.03 26.82
CA ALA A 5 -12.81 15.92 25.41
C ALA A 5 -11.63 14.95 25.14
N ARG A 6 -11.29 14.02 26.05
CA ARG A 6 -10.11 13.14 25.90
C ARG A 6 -10.45 11.67 25.89
N ARG A 7 -10.51 11.08 24.68
CA ARG A 7 -9.90 9.78 24.29
C ARG A 7 -10.50 9.34 22.96
N ILE A 8 -9.84 9.68 21.87
CA ILE A 8 -9.99 8.96 20.61
C ILE A 8 -8.61 8.43 20.26
N ALA A 9 -8.47 7.11 20.35
CA ALA A 9 -7.19 6.44 20.21
C ALA A 9 -7.15 5.73 18.85
N PHE A 10 -6.06 5.95 18.11
CA PHE A 10 -5.87 5.55 16.71
C PHE A 10 -4.98 4.30 16.67
N THR A 11 -5.48 3.20 16.10
CA THR A 11 -4.96 1.84 16.42
C THR A 11 -4.53 1.06 15.19
N SER A 12 -3.87 1.72 14.26
CA SER A 12 -3.24 1.05 13.11
C SER A 12 -2.29 2.03 12.43
N ARG A 13 -1.00 1.72 12.25
CA ARG A 13 -0.11 2.57 11.42
C ARG A 13 -0.58 2.62 9.96
N THR A 14 -1.24 1.57 9.48
CA THR A 14 -1.79 1.48 8.12
C THR A 14 -3.13 2.19 7.95
N LEU A 15 -3.91 2.39 9.02
CA LEU A 15 -5.23 3.04 8.99
C LEU A 15 -5.34 4.27 9.94
N HIS A 16 -4.23 4.77 10.50
CA HIS A 16 -4.17 5.91 11.44
C HIS A 16 -4.92 7.13 10.91
N HIS A 17 -4.80 7.31 9.60
CA HIS A 17 -5.47 8.33 8.83
C HIS A 17 -7.01 8.16 8.81
N ILE A 18 -7.53 6.93 8.64
CA ILE A 18 -8.96 6.64 8.71
C ILE A 18 -9.51 6.89 10.11
N ASP A 19 -8.74 6.53 11.14
CA ASP A 19 -9.17 6.73 12.50
C ASP A 19 -9.24 8.24 12.85
N LEU A 20 -8.29 9.07 12.37
CA LEU A 20 -8.32 10.55 12.54
C LEU A 20 -9.56 11.16 11.90
N GLU A 21 -9.97 10.66 10.75
CA GLU A 21 -11.23 11.08 10.12
C GLU A 21 -12.45 10.66 10.95
N ARG A 22 -12.52 9.40 11.41
CA ARG A 22 -13.62 8.94 12.28
C ARG A 22 -13.69 9.72 13.58
N ALA A 23 -12.55 10.10 14.12
CA ALA A 23 -12.45 10.91 15.33
C ALA A 23 -12.96 12.33 15.11
N ALA A 24 -12.56 12.93 13.99
CA ALA A 24 -13.06 14.23 13.59
C ALA A 24 -14.58 14.21 13.37
N VAL A 25 -15.12 13.17 12.74
CA VAL A 25 -16.57 12.99 12.57
C VAL A 25 -17.27 12.97 13.93
N ARG A 26 -16.80 12.14 14.87
CA ARG A 26 -17.39 12.10 16.23
C ARG A 26 -17.30 13.45 16.95
N ALA A 27 -16.20 14.18 16.78
CA ALA A 27 -16.05 15.51 17.37
C ALA A 27 -17.02 16.53 16.74
N LEU A 28 -17.25 16.48 15.43
CA LEU A 28 -18.27 17.29 14.74
C LEU A 28 -19.68 16.95 15.25
N GLU A 29 -20.02 15.66 15.37
CA GLU A 29 -21.31 15.20 15.90
C GLU A 29 -21.54 15.67 17.34
N ALA A 30 -20.49 15.67 18.16
CA ALA A 30 -20.50 16.20 19.52
C ALA A 30 -20.46 17.74 19.60
N ARG A 31 -20.40 18.44 18.46
CA ARG A 31 -20.24 19.90 18.34
C ARG A 31 -18.97 20.45 19.00
N ASP A 32 -17.92 19.64 19.13
CA ASP A 32 -16.58 20.09 19.52
C ASP A 32 -15.76 20.44 18.27
N PHE A 33 -16.06 21.60 17.70
CA PHE A 33 -15.48 22.05 16.42
C PHE A 33 -13.97 22.32 16.53
N ARG A 34 -13.45 22.68 17.71
CA ARG A 34 -12.00 22.89 17.91
C ARG A 34 -11.25 21.56 17.86
N LEU A 35 -11.79 20.52 18.52
CA LEU A 35 -11.20 19.19 18.46
C LEU A 35 -11.32 18.60 17.05
N ALA A 36 -12.47 18.76 16.38
CA ALA A 36 -12.66 18.33 15.00
C ALA A 36 -11.63 18.95 14.05
N PHE A 37 -11.39 20.27 14.16
CA PHE A 37 -10.37 20.95 13.35
C PHE A 37 -8.96 20.44 13.66
N ALA A 38 -8.58 20.29 14.93
CA ALA A 38 -7.26 19.79 15.29
C ALA A 38 -6.98 18.37 14.78
N LEU A 39 -7.99 17.50 14.81
CA LEU A 39 -7.91 16.11 14.33
C LEU A 39 -7.77 16.05 12.80
N THR A 40 -8.49 16.91 12.08
CA THR A 40 -8.45 17.00 10.62
C THR A 40 -7.18 17.67 10.11
N ASP A 41 -6.69 18.73 10.74
CA ASP A 41 -5.38 19.33 10.41
C ASP A 41 -4.25 18.30 10.59
N ARG A 42 -4.30 17.51 11.67
CA ARG A 42 -3.35 16.40 11.86
C ARG A 42 -3.49 15.33 10.78
N ARG A 43 -4.72 14.95 10.42
CA ARG A 43 -5.01 14.00 9.33
C ARG A 43 -4.39 14.43 8.00
N CYS A 44 -4.40 15.72 7.71
CA CYS A 44 -3.85 16.28 6.47
C CYS A 44 -2.32 16.29 6.42
N ARG A 45 -1.62 16.09 7.54
CA ARG A 45 -0.15 16.14 7.63
C ARG A 45 0.54 14.76 7.67
N ILE A 46 -0.22 13.67 7.66
CA ILE A 46 0.30 12.30 7.76
C ILE A 46 0.06 11.48 6.49
N LEU A 47 0.84 10.42 6.30
CA LEU A 47 0.69 9.48 5.19
C LEU A 47 -0.31 8.35 5.53
N PRO A 48 -1.02 7.80 4.53
CA PRO A 48 -1.17 8.30 3.16
C PRO A 48 -1.84 9.68 3.13
N HIS A 49 -1.49 10.49 2.12
CA HIS A 49 -2.01 11.87 1.99
C HIS A 49 -3.54 11.92 2.11
N ALA A 50 -4.03 13.01 2.73
CA ALA A 50 -5.45 13.25 2.92
C ALA A 50 -6.22 13.25 1.60
N ASP A 51 -7.38 12.61 1.63
CA ASP A 51 -8.39 12.66 0.58
C ASP A 51 -9.31 13.88 0.79
N ALA A 52 -10.24 14.11 -0.13
CA ALA A 52 -11.11 15.27 -0.07
C ALA A 52 -11.97 15.27 1.21
N ARG A 53 -12.40 14.10 1.67
CA ARG A 53 -13.20 13.94 2.88
C ARG A 53 -12.55 14.54 4.12
N ALA A 54 -11.25 14.29 4.33
CA ALA A 54 -10.53 14.86 5.47
C ALA A 54 -10.53 16.40 5.46
N HIS A 55 -10.36 17.01 4.28
CA HIS A 55 -10.42 18.46 4.09
C HIS A 55 -11.84 19.03 4.29
N LEU A 56 -12.88 18.28 3.92
CA LEU A 56 -14.27 18.67 4.17
C LEU A 56 -14.65 18.64 5.65
N LEU A 57 -14.19 17.64 6.39
CA LEU A 57 -14.38 17.59 7.84
C LEU A 57 -13.71 18.79 8.52
N GLY A 58 -12.52 19.19 8.05
CA GLY A 58 -11.83 20.38 8.53
C GLY A 58 -12.54 21.67 8.15
N ALA A 59 -13.11 21.74 6.94
CA ALA A 59 -13.89 22.87 6.49
C ALA A 59 -15.16 23.09 7.31
N GLU A 60 -15.89 22.01 7.63
CA GLU A 60 -17.04 22.02 8.56
C GLU A 60 -16.67 22.55 9.93
N ALA A 61 -15.57 22.05 10.50
CA ALA A 61 -15.09 22.51 11.79
C ALA A 61 -14.75 24.01 11.77
N LEU A 62 -14.04 24.48 10.74
CA LEU A 62 -13.68 25.89 10.57
C LEU A 62 -14.89 26.80 10.36
N PHE A 63 -15.87 26.35 9.58
CA PHE A 63 -17.10 27.10 9.33
C PHE A 63 -17.87 27.34 10.64
N HIS A 64 -18.02 26.30 11.47
CA HIS A 64 -18.65 26.41 12.78
C HIS A 64 -17.82 27.12 13.86
N LEU A 65 -16.56 27.45 13.56
CA LEU A 65 -15.69 28.31 14.38
C LEU A 65 -15.69 29.77 13.91
N ASP A 66 -16.60 30.15 12.99
CA ASP A 66 -16.71 31.47 12.38
C ASP A 66 -15.45 31.89 11.58
N LEU A 67 -14.71 30.91 11.04
CA LEU A 67 -13.51 31.12 10.22
C LEU A 67 -13.79 30.83 8.73
N LEU A 68 -14.65 31.65 8.12
CA LEU A 68 -15.18 31.41 6.77
C LEU A 68 -14.09 31.32 5.69
N ASP A 69 -13.14 32.25 5.64
CA ASP A 69 -12.08 32.25 4.61
C ASP A 69 -11.23 30.97 4.66
N ALA A 70 -10.93 30.50 5.88
CA ALA A 70 -10.19 29.26 6.08
C ALA A 70 -11.03 28.02 5.73
N ALA A 71 -12.34 28.05 6.02
CA ALA A 71 -13.25 26.99 5.63
C ALA A 71 -13.34 26.88 4.10
N VAL A 72 -13.53 28.00 3.40
CA VAL A 72 -13.57 28.07 1.93
C VAL A 72 -12.27 27.57 1.32
N ALA A 73 -11.11 27.97 1.85
CA ALA A 73 -9.82 27.46 1.40
C ALA A 73 -9.68 25.94 1.59
N SER A 74 -10.21 25.39 2.69
CA SER A 74 -10.23 23.94 2.93
C SER A 74 -11.17 23.19 1.97
N VAL A 75 -12.34 23.76 1.64
CA VAL A 75 -13.23 23.20 0.61
C VAL A 75 -12.59 23.28 -0.78
N ALA A 76 -11.92 24.38 -1.12
CA ALA A 76 -11.18 24.51 -2.37
C ALA A 76 -10.12 23.39 -2.48
N ARG A 77 -9.39 23.13 -1.39
CA ARG A 77 -8.44 22.03 -1.34
C ARG A 77 -9.10 20.65 -1.50
N ALA A 78 -10.28 20.44 -0.93
CA ALA A 78 -11.05 19.22 -1.15
C ALA A 78 -11.43 19.05 -2.63
N LEU A 79 -11.86 20.12 -3.31
CA LEU A 79 -12.18 20.12 -4.74
C LEU A 79 -10.94 19.96 -5.63
N GLU A 80 -9.77 20.42 -5.21
CA GLU A 80 -8.52 20.13 -5.92
C GLU A 80 -8.15 18.63 -5.85
N LEU A 81 -8.49 17.96 -4.75
CA LEU A 81 -8.23 16.53 -4.56
C LEU A 81 -9.30 15.68 -5.26
N GLU A 82 -10.58 16.00 -5.08
CA GLU A 82 -11.72 15.34 -5.71
C GLU A 82 -12.64 16.38 -6.36
N PRO A 83 -12.38 16.78 -7.62
CA PRO A 83 -13.16 17.81 -8.33
C PRO A 83 -14.65 17.48 -8.49
N ASP A 84 -14.98 16.18 -8.43
CA ASP A 84 -16.33 15.67 -8.59
C ASP A 84 -17.04 15.37 -7.26
N ASP A 85 -16.45 15.72 -6.10
CA ASP A 85 -17.10 15.55 -4.79
C ASP A 85 -18.29 16.54 -4.66
N LEU A 86 -19.52 15.99 -4.68
CA LEU A 86 -20.74 16.79 -4.56
C LEU A 86 -20.86 17.49 -3.20
N VAL A 87 -20.38 16.88 -2.12
CA VAL A 87 -20.47 17.47 -0.79
C VAL A 87 -19.56 18.71 -0.74
N ALA A 88 -18.35 18.60 -1.29
CA ALA A 88 -17.43 19.72 -1.46
C ALA A 88 -18.04 20.83 -2.33
N ALA A 89 -18.60 20.45 -3.49
CA ALA A 89 -19.22 21.41 -4.40
C ALA A 89 -20.40 22.14 -3.74
N ARG A 90 -21.27 21.45 -2.98
CA ARG A 90 -22.34 22.09 -2.22
C ARG A 90 -21.81 23.08 -1.19
N ARG A 91 -20.72 22.74 -0.49
CA ARG A 91 -20.09 23.64 0.50
C ARG A 91 -19.46 24.85 -0.16
N MET A 92 -18.74 24.68 -1.27
CA MET A 92 -18.15 25.79 -2.02
C MET A 92 -19.23 26.72 -2.60
N MET A 93 -20.32 26.15 -3.12
CA MET A 93 -21.47 26.90 -3.60
C MET A 93 -22.12 27.73 -2.48
N ALA A 94 -22.22 27.18 -1.27
CA ALA A 94 -22.86 27.83 -0.13
C ALA A 94 -21.97 28.84 0.60
N TRP A 95 -20.66 28.59 0.69
CA TRP A 95 -19.74 29.34 1.55
C TRP A 95 -18.76 30.23 0.78
N GLY A 96 -18.42 29.85 -0.45
CA GLY A 96 -17.45 30.57 -1.27
C GLY A 96 -18.05 31.77 -1.98
N ASP A 97 -17.20 32.48 -2.70
CA ASP A 97 -17.54 33.62 -3.55
C ASP A 97 -16.81 33.55 -4.90
N GLY A 98 -17.11 34.53 -5.78
CA GLY A 98 -16.43 34.70 -7.06
C GLY A 98 -16.50 33.49 -7.98
N ALA A 99 -15.43 33.23 -8.74
CA ALA A 99 -15.39 32.19 -9.76
C ALA A 99 -15.55 30.77 -9.18
N GLY A 100 -14.94 30.50 -8.02
CA GLY A 100 -14.99 29.18 -7.37
C GLY A 100 -16.41 28.77 -6.96
N GLN A 101 -17.22 29.72 -6.49
CA GLN A 101 -18.63 29.50 -6.16
C GLN A 101 -19.45 29.13 -7.40
N ILE A 102 -19.22 29.81 -8.54
CA ILE A 102 -19.94 29.57 -9.79
C ILE A 102 -19.59 28.21 -10.40
N ASP A 103 -18.31 27.82 -10.35
CA ASP A 103 -17.89 26.51 -10.83
C ASP A 103 -18.46 25.37 -9.97
N ALA A 104 -18.50 25.56 -8.65
CA ALA A 104 -19.16 24.64 -7.75
C ALA A 104 -20.67 24.53 -8.00
N ALA A 105 -21.35 25.65 -8.26
CA ALA A 105 -22.75 25.67 -8.66
C ALA A 105 -22.98 24.86 -9.96
N ARG A 106 -22.12 25.01 -10.97
CA ARG A 106 -22.20 24.20 -12.20
C ARG A 106 -22.05 22.71 -11.92
N SER A 107 -21.14 22.33 -11.01
CA SER A 107 -20.96 20.93 -10.61
C SER A 107 -22.20 20.37 -9.91
N VAL A 108 -22.76 21.10 -8.95
CA VAL A 108 -24.01 20.73 -8.25
C VAL A 108 -25.16 20.58 -9.24
N ALA A 109 -25.39 21.56 -10.12
CA ALA A 109 -26.46 21.50 -11.11
C ALA A 109 -26.37 20.27 -12.02
N ARG A 110 -25.16 19.80 -12.33
CA ARG A 110 -24.95 18.67 -13.26
C ARG A 110 -25.01 17.30 -12.61
N ARG A 111 -24.83 17.18 -11.30
CA ARG A 111 -24.61 15.88 -10.66
C ARG A 111 -25.53 15.60 -9.48
N ASP A 112 -26.12 16.64 -8.93
CA ASP A 112 -26.89 16.54 -7.71
C ASP A 112 -28.35 16.14 -7.96
N ASP A 113 -28.84 15.18 -7.20
CA ASP A 113 -30.23 14.74 -7.22
C ASP A 113 -31.11 15.55 -6.26
N ASP A 114 -30.51 16.31 -5.33
CA ASP A 114 -31.23 17.18 -4.41
C ASP A 114 -31.81 18.41 -5.14
N PRO A 115 -33.14 18.56 -5.19
CA PRO A 115 -33.80 19.56 -6.02
C PRO A 115 -33.53 20.98 -5.57
N ASP A 116 -33.42 21.18 -4.26
CA ASP A 116 -33.26 22.49 -3.67
C ASP A 116 -31.82 22.99 -3.87
N SER A 117 -30.83 22.10 -3.71
CA SER A 117 -29.44 22.37 -4.09
C SER A 117 -29.30 22.73 -5.57
N VAL A 118 -29.96 22.00 -6.47
CA VAL A 118 -29.96 22.30 -7.91
C VAL A 118 -30.62 23.65 -8.21
N ARG A 119 -31.73 23.99 -7.55
CA ARG A 119 -32.34 25.32 -7.72
C ARG A 119 -31.40 26.44 -7.27
N GLY A 120 -30.74 26.28 -6.14
CA GLY A 120 -29.74 27.23 -5.64
C GLY A 120 -28.59 27.42 -6.63
N ALA A 121 -28.07 26.32 -7.17
CA ALA A 121 -27.05 26.34 -8.21
C ALA A 121 -27.49 27.11 -9.46
N LEU A 122 -28.70 26.83 -9.97
CA LEU A 122 -29.24 27.51 -11.16
C LEU A 122 -29.38 29.02 -10.97
N LEU A 123 -29.71 29.48 -9.76
CA LEU A 123 -29.77 30.91 -9.43
C LEU A 123 -28.39 31.58 -9.46
N LEU A 124 -27.36 30.92 -8.91
CA LEU A 124 -25.98 31.45 -8.94
C LEU A 124 -25.41 31.49 -10.35
N ILE A 125 -25.64 30.43 -11.14
CA ILE A 125 -25.26 30.36 -12.56
C ILE A 125 -25.92 31.50 -13.35
N GLU A 126 -27.18 31.82 -13.05
CA GLU A 126 -27.90 32.95 -13.65
C GLU A 126 -27.29 34.30 -13.28
N GLN A 127 -26.97 34.51 -12.00
CA GLN A 127 -26.31 35.73 -11.53
C GLN A 127 -24.93 35.95 -12.19
N ALA A 128 -24.28 34.87 -12.61
CA ALA A 128 -23.03 34.91 -13.39
C ALA A 128 -23.23 35.11 -14.91
N GLY A 129 -24.47 35.37 -15.36
CA GLY A 129 -24.79 35.65 -16.77
C GLY A 129 -24.97 34.40 -17.64
N GLN A 130 -25.24 33.23 -17.04
CA GLN A 130 -25.56 32.00 -17.77
C GLN A 130 -27.04 31.64 -17.61
N ASP A 131 -27.82 31.89 -18.66
CA ASP A 131 -29.28 31.71 -18.64
C ASP A 131 -29.75 30.28 -18.93
N SER A 132 -28.83 29.38 -19.31
CA SER A 132 -29.13 28.00 -19.66
C SER A 132 -28.17 27.00 -19.00
N CYS A 133 -28.70 25.84 -18.63
CA CYS A 133 -27.96 24.77 -17.97
C CYS A 133 -28.63 23.42 -18.24
N ALA A 134 -27.84 22.35 -18.38
CA ALA A 134 -28.35 21.01 -18.60
C ALA A 134 -27.57 19.97 -17.79
N ARG A 135 -28.27 18.88 -17.45
CA ARG A 135 -27.73 17.63 -16.91
C ARG A 135 -28.00 16.50 -17.88
N VAL A 136 -26.99 15.68 -18.12
CA VAL A 136 -27.06 14.51 -19.00
C VAL A 136 -26.47 13.33 -18.24
N ASP A 137 -27.26 12.29 -18.04
CA ASP A 137 -26.86 11.01 -17.49
C ASP A 137 -27.03 9.93 -18.58
N PHE A 138 -26.16 8.93 -18.63
CA PHE A 138 -26.31 7.82 -19.55
C PHE A 138 -26.00 6.48 -18.87
N LEU A 139 -26.69 5.43 -19.30
CA LEU A 139 -26.48 4.03 -18.93
C LEU A 139 -26.66 3.20 -20.20
N ASP A 140 -25.61 2.57 -20.71
CA ASP A 140 -25.57 1.67 -21.86
C ASP A 140 -26.58 1.94 -23.00
N GLU A 141 -27.85 1.55 -22.85
CA GLU A 141 -28.91 1.71 -23.85
C GLU A 141 -29.74 3.01 -23.75
N GLU A 142 -29.55 3.84 -22.74
CA GLU A 142 -30.41 5.01 -22.44
C GLU A 142 -29.58 6.25 -22.09
N VAL A 143 -29.94 7.40 -22.65
CA VAL A 143 -29.54 8.73 -22.18
C VAL A 143 -30.76 9.41 -21.57
N LYS A 144 -30.61 10.01 -20.40
CA LYS A 144 -31.67 10.79 -19.75
C LYS A 144 -31.10 12.05 -19.14
N GLY A 145 -31.96 13.02 -18.87
CA GLY A 145 -31.50 14.26 -18.26
C GLY A 145 -32.55 15.34 -18.29
N TRP A 146 -32.10 16.56 -18.06
CA TRP A 146 -32.95 17.74 -18.13
C TRP A 146 -32.15 18.96 -18.60
N VAL A 147 -32.87 19.94 -19.13
CA VAL A 147 -32.33 21.23 -19.54
C VAL A 147 -33.22 22.35 -19.00
N THR A 148 -32.60 23.47 -18.64
CA THR A 148 -33.27 24.71 -18.25
C THR A 148 -32.73 25.87 -19.08
N TRP A 149 -33.58 26.83 -19.38
CA TRP A 149 -33.20 28.00 -20.18
C TRP A 149 -34.12 29.20 -19.90
N ARG A 150 -33.70 30.39 -20.33
CA ARG A 150 -34.56 31.56 -20.51
C ARG A 150 -34.61 31.96 -21.99
N GLY A 151 -35.62 32.74 -22.34
CA GLY A 151 -35.89 33.15 -23.72
C GLY A 151 -36.93 32.28 -24.42
N ALA A 152 -37.44 32.76 -25.56
CA ALA A 152 -38.53 32.12 -26.30
C ALA A 152 -38.09 30.85 -27.06
N ASP A 153 -36.81 30.76 -27.43
CA ASP A 153 -36.29 29.65 -28.24
C ASP A 153 -36.08 28.39 -27.41
N ALA A 154 -36.74 27.30 -27.83
CA ALA A 154 -36.60 26.00 -27.20
C ALA A 154 -35.26 25.32 -27.57
N PRO A 155 -34.63 24.57 -26.64
CA PRO A 155 -33.39 23.85 -26.91
C PRO A 155 -33.62 22.61 -27.78
N HIS A 156 -32.58 22.21 -28.51
CA HIS A 156 -32.54 21.05 -29.39
C HIS A 156 -31.53 20.04 -28.86
N LEU A 157 -31.91 18.76 -28.81
CA LEU A 157 -31.06 17.64 -28.45
C LEU A 157 -30.65 16.91 -29.74
N SER A 158 -29.37 16.90 -30.07
CA SER A 158 -28.82 16.12 -31.20
C SER A 158 -28.03 14.93 -30.69
N LEU A 159 -28.16 13.78 -31.36
CA LEU A 159 -27.32 12.60 -31.19
C LEU A 159 -26.70 12.25 -32.55
N ALA A 160 -25.38 12.36 -32.64
CA ALA A 160 -24.61 12.11 -33.85
C ALA A 160 -23.79 10.80 -33.76
N GLN A 161 -23.81 10.01 -34.82
CA GLN A 161 -23.06 8.77 -34.99
C GLN A 161 -22.70 8.56 -36.46
N ALA A 162 -21.43 8.33 -36.78
CA ALA A 162 -20.97 7.87 -38.10
C ALA A 162 -21.59 8.62 -39.32
N GLY A 163 -21.76 9.94 -39.22
CA GLY A 163 -22.33 10.78 -40.29
C GLY A 163 -23.86 10.89 -40.30
N GLN A 164 -24.57 10.24 -39.37
CA GLN A 164 -26.01 10.42 -39.12
C GLN A 164 -26.20 11.23 -37.84
N SER A 165 -27.15 12.18 -37.87
CA SER A 165 -27.53 12.96 -36.68
C SER A 165 -29.04 12.98 -36.57
N SER A 166 -29.56 12.65 -35.39
CA SER A 166 -30.96 12.81 -35.06
C SER A 166 -31.12 13.99 -34.11
N THR A 167 -31.99 14.95 -34.44
CA THR A 167 -32.25 16.13 -33.61
C THR A 167 -33.71 16.15 -33.16
N VAL A 168 -33.94 16.43 -31.88
CA VAL A 168 -35.27 16.54 -31.26
C VAL A 168 -35.37 17.86 -30.50
N THR A 169 -36.42 18.64 -30.75
CA THR A 169 -36.72 19.85 -29.97
C THR A 169 -37.32 19.48 -28.62
N LEU A 170 -36.82 20.08 -27.54
CA LEU A 170 -37.27 19.83 -26.18
C LEU A 170 -38.31 20.90 -25.76
N PRO A 171 -39.61 20.54 -25.64
CA PRO A 171 -40.66 21.51 -25.31
C PRO A 171 -40.57 21.93 -23.84
N ALA A 172 -40.92 23.19 -23.54
CA ALA A 172 -41.01 23.67 -22.17
C ALA A 172 -42.13 22.92 -21.41
N ASP A 173 -41.78 22.35 -20.25
CA ASP A 173 -42.72 21.74 -19.31
C ASP A 173 -42.90 22.66 -18.10
N SER A 174 -44.07 23.30 -18.01
CA SER A 174 -44.42 24.20 -16.91
C SER A 174 -44.57 23.48 -15.56
N ARG A 175 -44.71 22.15 -15.56
CA ARG A 175 -44.79 21.33 -14.35
C ARG A 175 -43.43 20.82 -13.91
N HIS A 176 -42.37 21.08 -14.68
CA HIS A 176 -41.03 20.65 -14.34
C HIS A 176 -40.56 21.36 -13.07
N ARG A 177 -39.92 20.60 -12.17
CA ARG A 177 -39.50 21.06 -10.84
C ARG A 177 -38.52 22.25 -10.80
N PHE A 178 -37.92 22.58 -11.95
CA PHE A 178 -36.98 23.68 -12.16
C PHE A 178 -37.54 24.79 -13.06
N ALA A 179 -38.80 24.71 -13.50
CA ALA A 179 -39.50 25.73 -14.26
C ALA A 179 -40.10 26.81 -13.32
N LEU A 180 -39.24 27.53 -12.59
CA LEU A 180 -39.62 28.56 -11.61
C LEU A 180 -38.99 29.91 -11.96
N HIS A 181 -39.59 31.00 -11.46
CA HIS A 181 -39.07 32.37 -11.60
C HIS A 181 -38.84 32.84 -13.06
N GLY A 182 -39.67 32.38 -14.00
CA GLY A 182 -39.55 32.74 -15.43
C GLY A 182 -38.55 31.90 -16.23
N ARG A 183 -38.01 30.83 -15.63
CA ARG A 183 -37.18 29.82 -16.29
C ARG A 183 -38.05 28.73 -16.92
N HIS A 184 -37.71 28.33 -18.14
CA HIS A 184 -38.27 27.15 -18.80
C HIS A 184 -37.41 25.93 -18.46
N ALA A 185 -38.02 24.75 -18.42
CA ALA A 185 -37.30 23.50 -18.22
C ALA A 185 -37.96 22.34 -18.94
N ALA A 186 -37.17 21.33 -19.30
CA ALA A 186 -37.63 20.11 -19.95
C ALA A 186 -36.79 18.93 -19.48
N SER A 187 -37.43 17.79 -19.22
CA SER A 187 -36.74 16.50 -19.07
C SER A 187 -36.71 15.77 -20.41
N PHE A 188 -35.69 14.97 -20.64
CA PHE A 188 -35.60 14.12 -21.82
C PHE A 188 -35.13 12.72 -21.45
N ARG A 189 -35.51 11.77 -22.30
CA ARG A 189 -35.10 10.38 -22.25
C ARG A 189 -35.01 9.89 -23.69
N LEU A 190 -33.87 9.36 -24.06
CA LEU A 190 -33.54 8.91 -25.40
C LEU A 190 -32.96 7.51 -25.32
N MET A 191 -33.57 6.55 -26.02
CA MET A 191 -32.95 5.25 -26.22
C MET A 191 -31.80 5.40 -27.22
N ARG A 192 -30.64 4.89 -26.84
CA ARG A 192 -29.42 4.95 -27.63
C ARG A 192 -29.48 3.87 -28.70
N PRO A 193 -29.37 4.22 -29.99
CA PRO A 193 -29.15 3.23 -31.03
C PRO A 193 -27.90 2.41 -30.70
N ALA A 194 -27.95 1.11 -30.98
CA ALA A 194 -26.79 0.25 -30.82
C ALA A 194 -25.64 0.76 -31.71
N SER A 195 -24.51 1.10 -31.09
CA SER A 195 -23.36 1.67 -31.76
C SER A 195 -22.09 0.93 -31.37
N ALA A 196 -21.28 0.60 -32.38
CA ALA A 196 -19.93 0.05 -32.21
C ALA A 196 -18.84 1.13 -32.10
N THR A 197 -19.20 2.40 -32.29
CA THR A 197 -18.33 3.58 -32.14
C THR A 197 -18.92 4.54 -31.11
N SER A 198 -18.11 5.48 -30.62
CA SER A 198 -18.63 6.55 -29.76
C SER A 198 -19.65 7.43 -30.51
N GLN A 199 -20.59 7.99 -29.76
CA GLN A 199 -21.67 8.85 -30.24
C GLN A 199 -21.52 10.23 -29.59
N LEU A 200 -21.84 11.32 -30.28
CA LEU A 200 -21.81 12.67 -29.72
C LEU A 200 -23.23 13.15 -29.44
N LEU A 201 -23.53 13.50 -28.20
CA LEU A 201 -24.79 14.12 -27.81
C LEU A 201 -24.59 15.62 -27.57
N GLU A 202 -25.35 16.48 -28.23
CA GLU A 202 -25.32 17.93 -27.97
C GLU A 202 -26.69 18.48 -27.63
N ILE A 203 -26.73 19.49 -26.76
CA ILE A 203 -27.92 20.29 -26.46
C ILE A 203 -27.61 21.72 -26.89
N THR A 204 -28.38 22.27 -27.83
CA THR A 204 -28.15 23.60 -28.40
C THR A 204 -29.37 24.51 -28.28
N GLN A 205 -29.16 25.81 -28.18
CA GLN A 205 -30.22 26.83 -28.19
C GLN A 205 -29.71 28.06 -28.95
N ALA A 206 -30.45 28.49 -29.99
CA ALA A 206 -30.08 29.64 -30.84
C ALA A 206 -28.58 29.64 -31.22
N ASP A 207 -28.10 28.51 -31.77
CA ASP A 207 -26.72 28.23 -32.17
C ASP A 207 -25.65 28.19 -31.05
N ARG A 208 -26.06 28.32 -29.79
CA ARG A 208 -25.18 28.13 -28.63
C ARG A 208 -25.28 26.71 -28.08
N VAL A 209 -24.13 26.06 -27.87
CA VAL A 209 -24.06 24.75 -27.20
C VAL A 209 -24.24 24.93 -25.69
N ILE A 210 -25.28 24.31 -25.12
CA ILE A 210 -25.57 24.26 -23.68
C ILE A 210 -24.80 23.10 -23.02
N ALA A 211 -24.80 21.94 -23.66
CA ALA A 211 -24.07 20.75 -23.21
C ALA A 211 -23.62 19.90 -24.41
N SER A 212 -22.47 19.25 -24.28
CA SER A 212 -21.93 18.32 -25.27
C SER A 212 -21.29 17.14 -24.53
N VAL A 213 -21.66 15.91 -24.87
CA VAL A 213 -21.25 14.68 -24.17
C VAL A 213 -20.89 13.60 -25.19
N GLN A 214 -19.67 13.08 -25.11
CA GLN A 214 -19.27 11.88 -25.86
C GLN A 214 -19.75 10.63 -25.12
N LEU A 215 -20.57 9.81 -25.78
CA LEU A 215 -21.12 8.57 -25.26
C LEU A 215 -20.30 7.38 -25.81
N PRO A 216 -19.86 6.43 -24.97
CA PRO A 216 -19.05 5.29 -25.41
C PRO A 216 -19.86 4.30 -26.26
N ALA A 217 -19.21 3.44 -27.04
CA ALA A 217 -19.93 2.39 -27.76
C ALA A 217 -20.77 1.52 -26.80
N ASN A 218 -22.02 1.24 -27.14
CA ASN A 218 -22.97 0.50 -26.28
C ASN A 218 -23.39 -0.86 -26.87
N ARG A 219 -22.77 -1.25 -27.98
CA ARG A 219 -22.86 -2.61 -28.51
C ARG A 219 -21.58 -3.34 -28.13
N ALA A 220 -21.69 -4.37 -27.29
CA ALA A 220 -20.61 -5.32 -27.13
C ALA A 220 -20.28 -5.93 -28.51
N PRO A 221 -19.00 -6.02 -28.92
CA PRO A 221 -18.66 -6.83 -30.09
C PRO A 221 -19.27 -8.21 -29.90
N ASP A 222 -19.91 -8.72 -30.97
CA ASP A 222 -20.67 -9.95 -30.96
C ASP A 222 -19.85 -11.07 -30.30
N ARG A 223 -20.29 -11.56 -29.14
CA ARG A 223 -19.62 -12.64 -28.36
C ARG A 223 -19.73 -14.01 -29.05
N ARG A 224 -19.94 -14.03 -30.36
CA ARG A 224 -20.06 -15.24 -31.17
C ARG A 224 -18.77 -15.45 -31.93
N ILE A 225 -18.01 -16.42 -31.42
CA ILE A 225 -16.77 -16.97 -31.97
C ILE A 225 -15.63 -15.99 -31.75
N ALA A 226 -14.81 -16.25 -30.72
CA ALA A 226 -13.43 -15.77 -30.72
C ALA A 226 -12.88 -16.07 -32.11
N PRO A 227 -12.47 -15.06 -32.91
CA PRO A 227 -11.86 -15.34 -34.19
C PRO A 227 -10.75 -16.35 -33.90
N HIS A 228 -10.72 -17.43 -34.70
CA HIS A 228 -9.64 -18.41 -34.69
C HIS A 228 -8.35 -17.68 -34.35
N ARG A 229 -7.69 -18.07 -33.24
CA ARG A 229 -6.36 -17.58 -32.82
C ARG A 229 -5.60 -17.29 -34.10
N PRO A 230 -5.28 -16.01 -34.44
CA PRO A 230 -4.69 -15.72 -35.73
C PRO A 230 -3.48 -16.63 -35.86
N ALA A 231 -3.53 -17.51 -36.87
CA ALA A 231 -2.41 -18.37 -37.17
C ALA A 231 -1.23 -17.42 -37.41
N ARG A 232 -0.08 -17.68 -36.75
CA ARG A 232 1.16 -16.93 -36.98
C ARG A 232 1.26 -16.63 -38.47
N SER A 233 1.34 -15.36 -38.86
CA SER A 233 1.74 -15.01 -40.21
C SER A 233 3.10 -15.67 -40.42
N GLY A 234 3.10 -16.75 -41.18
CA GLY A 234 4.26 -17.61 -41.33
C GLY A 234 5.28 -16.95 -42.24
N HIS A 235 6.07 -16.00 -41.72
CA HIS A 235 7.30 -15.54 -42.36
C HIS A 235 8.35 -15.30 -41.27
N GLY A 236 9.56 -15.83 -41.47
CA GLY A 236 10.67 -15.75 -40.53
C GLY A 236 11.29 -14.36 -40.38
N GLU A 237 10.52 -13.29 -40.60
CA GLU A 237 10.95 -11.90 -40.43
C GLU A 237 10.46 -11.35 -39.09
N THR A 238 11.36 -10.67 -38.38
CA THR A 238 11.03 -10.04 -37.10
C THR A 238 10.21 -8.78 -37.38
N PRO A 239 9.00 -8.60 -36.79
CA PRO A 239 8.19 -7.43 -37.07
C PRO A 239 8.92 -6.14 -36.64
N PRO A 240 8.71 -5.02 -37.38
CA PRO A 240 9.13 -3.70 -36.94
C PRO A 240 8.62 -3.40 -35.54
N LEU A 241 9.34 -2.55 -34.79
CA LEU A 241 8.98 -2.19 -33.43
C LEU A 241 8.87 -0.67 -33.27
N THR A 242 7.72 -0.17 -32.83
CA THR A 242 7.52 1.24 -32.54
C THR A 242 7.41 1.49 -31.05
N ILE A 243 8.26 2.35 -30.51
CA ILE A 243 8.24 2.76 -29.11
C ILE A 243 7.46 4.06 -29.03
N ILE A 244 6.35 4.07 -28.30
CA ILE A 244 5.50 5.25 -28.11
C ILE A 244 5.80 5.82 -26.72
N ILE A 245 6.22 7.08 -26.69
CA ILE A 245 6.58 7.80 -25.46
C ILE A 245 5.67 9.04 -25.32
N PRO A 246 4.59 8.98 -24.53
CA PRO A 246 3.80 10.16 -24.20
C PRO A 246 4.59 11.02 -23.21
N VAL A 247 4.69 12.33 -23.48
CA VAL A 247 5.47 13.28 -22.70
C VAL A 247 4.57 14.38 -22.18
N TYR A 248 4.61 14.61 -20.87
CA TYR A 248 4.02 15.77 -20.23
C TYR A 248 4.85 16.16 -19.00
N ARG A 249 5.59 17.28 -19.09
CA ARG A 249 6.49 17.79 -18.04
C ARG A 249 7.69 16.86 -17.76
N ASP A 250 8.43 17.18 -16.70
CA ASP A 250 9.63 16.48 -16.21
C ASP A 250 10.75 16.33 -17.27
N LEU A 251 11.48 17.44 -17.46
CA LEU A 251 12.59 17.51 -18.42
C LEU A 251 13.69 16.47 -18.17
N THR A 252 14.02 16.21 -16.90
CA THR A 252 15.16 15.35 -16.55
C THR A 252 14.82 13.90 -16.83
N ALA A 253 13.65 13.44 -16.38
CA ALA A 253 13.18 12.08 -16.63
C ALA A 253 12.97 11.85 -18.14
N THR A 254 12.29 12.79 -18.81
CA THR A 254 12.00 12.72 -20.26
C THR A 254 13.29 12.59 -21.08
N ARG A 255 14.30 13.41 -20.77
CA ARG A 255 15.61 13.34 -21.45
C ARG A 255 16.25 11.97 -21.26
N ALA A 256 16.34 11.48 -20.03
CA ALA A 256 16.94 10.18 -19.72
C ALA A 256 16.19 9.02 -20.42
N CYS A 257 14.86 9.07 -20.45
CA CYS A 257 14.03 8.09 -21.14
C CYS A 257 14.33 8.06 -22.64
N ILE A 258 14.26 9.20 -23.33
CA ILE A 258 14.45 9.24 -24.79
C ILE A 258 15.90 8.87 -25.17
N GLU A 259 16.90 9.33 -24.42
CA GLU A 259 18.31 8.98 -24.65
C GLU A 259 18.56 7.46 -24.46
N SER A 260 17.95 6.85 -23.43
CA SER A 260 18.03 5.40 -23.21
C SER A 260 17.30 4.61 -24.31
N ALA A 261 16.11 5.07 -24.74
CA ALA A 261 15.35 4.45 -25.82
C ALA A 261 16.10 4.53 -27.15
N LEU A 262 16.74 5.67 -27.47
CA LEU A 262 17.59 5.84 -28.65
C LEU A 262 18.76 4.85 -28.68
N THR A 263 19.36 4.62 -27.52
CA THR A 263 20.44 3.63 -27.35
C THR A 263 19.92 2.20 -27.55
N ALA A 264 18.74 1.89 -27.00
CA ALA A 264 18.12 0.58 -27.11
C ALA A 264 17.66 0.25 -28.54
N ILE A 265 17.09 1.22 -29.28
CA ILE A 265 16.70 0.99 -30.69
C ILE A 265 17.90 0.86 -31.62
N ALA A 266 19.05 1.45 -31.29
CA ALA A 266 20.29 1.24 -32.06
C ALA A 266 20.73 -0.23 -32.04
N CYS A 267 20.38 -0.98 -30.99
CA CYS A 267 20.60 -2.42 -30.89
C CYS A 267 19.40 -3.25 -31.35
N THR A 268 18.30 -2.63 -31.78
CA THR A 268 17.04 -3.30 -32.13
C THR A 268 16.65 -2.93 -33.56
N PRO A 269 17.08 -3.70 -34.58
CA PRO A 269 16.81 -3.39 -35.98
C PRO A 269 15.31 -3.17 -36.27
N ASP A 270 15.02 -2.33 -37.25
CA ASP A 270 13.67 -1.96 -37.70
C ASP A 270 12.79 -1.38 -36.58
N SER A 271 13.42 -0.60 -35.68
CA SER A 271 12.72 0.09 -34.60
C SER A 271 12.71 1.60 -34.77
N THR A 272 11.60 2.22 -34.40
CA THR A 272 11.37 3.67 -34.44
C THR A 272 10.78 4.16 -33.12
N ILE A 273 10.92 5.46 -32.84
CA ILE A 273 10.34 6.09 -31.65
C ILE A 273 9.30 7.12 -32.13
N VAL A 274 8.11 7.07 -31.53
CA VAL A 274 7.09 8.12 -31.65
C VAL A 274 6.98 8.81 -30.30
N VAL A 275 7.42 10.06 -30.24
CA VAL A 275 7.25 10.90 -29.04
C VAL A 275 5.99 11.74 -29.20
N VAL A 276 5.12 11.75 -28.19
CA VAL A 276 3.90 12.58 -28.20
C VAL A 276 4.02 13.64 -27.12
N ASP A 277 4.33 14.87 -27.50
CA ASP A 277 4.24 16.02 -26.58
C ASP A 277 2.77 16.36 -26.33
N ASP A 278 2.28 16.03 -25.13
CA ASP A 278 0.89 16.24 -24.72
C ASP A 278 0.66 17.66 -24.16
N ALA A 279 1.09 18.64 -24.94
CA ALA A 279 1.06 20.06 -24.62
C ALA A 279 1.83 20.41 -23.33
N SER A 280 3.09 19.97 -23.22
CA SER A 280 3.97 20.32 -22.09
C SER A 280 4.06 21.86 -21.94
N PRO A 281 3.91 22.42 -20.73
CA PRO A 281 3.97 23.87 -20.53
C PRO A 281 5.39 24.43 -20.58
N GLU A 282 6.41 23.63 -20.23
CA GLU A 282 7.80 24.07 -20.13
C GLU A 282 8.46 24.28 -21.51
N PRO A 283 9.01 25.49 -21.80
CA PRO A 283 9.70 25.75 -23.05
C PRO A 283 10.92 24.85 -23.30
N ASP A 284 11.65 24.49 -22.23
CA ASP A 284 12.86 23.68 -22.33
C ASP A 284 12.56 22.25 -22.81
N ILE A 285 11.40 21.69 -22.45
CA ILE A 285 10.95 20.38 -22.96
C ILE A 285 10.65 20.49 -24.44
N LYS A 286 9.93 21.53 -24.88
CA LYS A 286 9.64 21.75 -26.30
C LYS A 286 10.91 21.91 -27.12
N HIS A 287 11.90 22.61 -26.57
CA HIS A 287 13.20 22.78 -27.21
C HIS A 287 13.92 21.43 -27.35
N LEU A 288 14.03 20.66 -26.27
CA LEU A 288 14.59 19.30 -26.27
C LEU A 288 13.91 18.41 -27.32
N LEU A 289 12.57 18.37 -27.34
CA LEU A 289 11.82 17.54 -28.27
C LEU A 289 12.04 17.98 -29.72
N GLY A 290 12.12 19.29 -29.98
CA GLY A 290 12.45 19.83 -31.29
C GLY A 290 13.85 19.46 -31.77
N GLU A 291 14.85 19.45 -30.87
CA GLU A 291 16.20 18.98 -31.18
C GLU A 291 16.22 17.47 -31.48
N LEU A 292 15.54 16.66 -30.67
CA LEU A 292 15.49 15.21 -30.84
C LEU A 292 14.73 14.79 -32.10
N ALA A 293 13.76 15.58 -32.54
CA ALA A 293 13.04 15.35 -33.80
C ALA A 293 13.93 15.47 -35.05
N ALA A 294 15.16 15.98 -34.93
CA ALA A 294 16.14 15.97 -36.02
C ALA A 294 16.71 14.57 -36.29
N ASP A 295 16.62 13.63 -35.34
CA ASP A 295 17.00 12.24 -35.57
C ASP A 295 15.92 11.53 -36.38
N SER A 296 16.29 10.98 -37.55
CA SER A 296 15.38 10.29 -38.46
C SER A 296 14.63 9.09 -37.85
N ARG A 297 15.08 8.58 -36.70
CA ARG A 297 14.44 7.48 -35.96
C ARG A 297 13.33 7.96 -35.03
N ILE A 298 13.25 9.27 -34.77
CA ILE A 298 12.24 9.89 -33.90
C ILE A 298 11.20 10.61 -34.76
N ARG A 299 9.94 10.31 -34.49
CA ARG A 299 8.80 11.08 -34.97
C ARG A 299 8.16 11.81 -33.80
N LEU A 300 8.14 13.14 -33.87
CA LEU A 300 7.48 13.98 -32.85
C LEU A 300 6.05 14.32 -33.27
N LEU A 301 5.09 14.02 -32.39
CA LEU A 301 3.71 14.48 -32.49
C LEU A 301 3.46 15.49 -31.37
N THR A 302 2.92 16.67 -31.70
CA THR A 302 2.60 17.69 -30.70
C THR A 302 1.09 17.90 -30.63
N ASN A 303 0.50 17.75 -29.44
CA ASN A 303 -0.90 18.05 -29.19
C ASN A 303 -1.09 19.55 -28.93
N ALA A 304 -2.19 20.11 -29.44
CA ALA A 304 -2.52 21.53 -29.22
C ALA A 304 -3.02 21.80 -27.79
N HIS A 305 -3.57 20.78 -27.13
CA HIS A 305 -4.03 20.79 -25.75
C HIS A 305 -3.72 19.43 -25.12
N ASN A 306 -3.62 19.39 -23.80
CA ASN A 306 -3.36 18.15 -23.06
C ASN A 306 -4.58 17.20 -23.23
N LEU A 307 -4.35 16.06 -23.86
CA LEU A 307 -5.32 15.00 -24.12
C LEU A 307 -5.32 13.93 -23.01
N GLY A 308 -4.34 13.97 -22.12
CA GLY A 308 -4.07 12.92 -21.15
C GLY A 308 -3.36 11.72 -21.79
N PHE A 309 -2.94 10.78 -20.94
CA PHE A 309 -2.17 9.61 -21.36
C PHE A 309 -2.89 8.80 -22.46
N VAL A 310 -4.17 8.49 -22.26
CA VAL A 310 -4.98 7.69 -23.21
C VAL A 310 -5.05 8.38 -24.58
N GLY A 311 -5.39 9.67 -24.61
CA GLY A 311 -5.53 10.41 -25.86
C GLY A 311 -4.19 10.58 -26.60
N ALA A 312 -3.11 10.84 -25.87
CA ALA A 312 -1.77 10.93 -26.45
C ALA A 312 -1.32 9.60 -27.07
N VAL A 313 -1.49 8.48 -26.37
CA VAL A 313 -1.15 7.15 -26.86
C VAL A 313 -2.04 6.73 -28.04
N ASN A 314 -3.36 6.90 -27.93
CA ASN A 314 -4.29 6.53 -29.02
C ASN A 314 -4.00 7.30 -30.31
N ARG A 315 -3.61 8.57 -30.21
CA ARG A 315 -3.15 9.35 -31.38
C ARG A 315 -1.93 8.70 -32.04
N ALA A 316 -0.92 8.30 -31.27
CA ALA A 316 0.25 7.62 -31.82
C ALA A 316 -0.07 6.23 -32.38
N LEU A 317 -0.96 5.48 -31.73
CA LEU A 317 -1.42 4.17 -32.21
C LEU A 317 -2.14 4.28 -33.56
N ALA A 318 -2.97 5.32 -33.76
CA ALA A 318 -3.64 5.58 -35.04
C ALA A 318 -2.67 5.81 -36.20
N GLU A 319 -1.47 6.32 -35.91
CA GLU A 319 -0.40 6.53 -36.91
C GLU A 319 0.53 5.32 -37.07
N THR A 320 0.43 4.31 -36.19
CA THR A 320 1.30 3.13 -36.15
C THR A 320 0.58 1.89 -36.72
N THR A 321 0.61 1.77 -38.05
CA THR A 321 -0.20 0.77 -38.79
C THR A 321 0.46 -0.60 -38.97
N THR A 322 1.74 -0.74 -38.67
CA THR A 322 2.50 -2.00 -38.87
C THR A 322 3.40 -2.29 -37.68
N GLY A 323 3.74 -3.55 -37.47
CA GLY A 323 4.67 -3.97 -36.43
C GLY A 323 4.12 -3.95 -35.01
N ASP A 324 5.00 -4.28 -34.08
CA ASP A 324 4.72 -4.32 -32.66
C ASP A 324 4.92 -2.96 -32.01
N VAL A 325 4.34 -2.78 -30.84
CA VAL A 325 4.39 -1.51 -30.11
C VAL A 325 4.93 -1.73 -28.71
N VAL A 326 5.74 -0.80 -28.22
CA VAL A 326 6.04 -0.65 -26.78
C VAL A 326 5.48 0.69 -26.32
N LEU A 327 4.55 0.66 -25.38
CA LEU A 327 4.18 1.84 -24.61
C LEU A 327 5.24 2.03 -23.52
N LEU A 328 5.91 3.17 -23.51
CA LEU A 328 7.00 3.46 -22.58
C LEU A 328 6.73 4.80 -21.91
N ASN A 329 6.65 4.81 -20.58
CA ASN A 329 6.50 6.06 -19.85
C ASN A 329 7.73 6.95 -20.02
N SER A 330 7.54 8.27 -19.98
CA SER A 330 8.63 9.25 -20.10
C SER A 330 9.61 9.27 -18.92
N ASP A 331 9.39 8.46 -17.88
CA ASP A 331 10.24 8.29 -16.70
C ASP A 331 10.80 6.86 -16.55
N ALA A 332 10.74 6.07 -17.62
CA ALA A 332 11.39 4.77 -17.71
C ALA A 332 12.80 4.88 -18.32
N ILE A 333 13.73 4.05 -17.86
CA ILE A 333 15.10 3.95 -18.39
C ILE A 333 15.30 2.56 -18.96
N VAL A 334 15.59 2.48 -20.26
CA VAL A 334 15.67 1.23 -21.01
C VAL A 334 17.13 0.84 -21.29
N PRO A 335 17.61 -0.29 -20.77
CA PRO A 335 18.95 -0.79 -21.08
C PRO A 335 19.15 -1.10 -22.55
N LYS A 336 20.40 -1.01 -23.02
CA LYS A 336 20.76 -1.07 -24.45
C LYS A 336 20.24 -2.33 -25.18
N HIS A 337 20.15 -3.48 -24.52
CA HIS A 337 19.69 -4.74 -25.12
C HIS A 337 18.29 -5.19 -24.66
N ALA A 338 17.60 -4.38 -23.86
CA ALA A 338 16.31 -4.73 -23.27
C ALA A 338 15.23 -4.92 -24.35
N LEU A 339 15.05 -3.95 -25.26
CA LEU A 339 14.00 -4.01 -26.30
C LEU A 339 14.19 -5.20 -27.26
N GLN A 340 15.43 -5.45 -27.68
CA GLN A 340 15.76 -6.59 -28.54
C GLN A 340 15.41 -7.92 -27.88
N ARG A 341 15.81 -8.11 -26.61
CA ARG A 341 15.50 -9.33 -25.86
C ARG A 341 14.02 -9.47 -25.55
N LEU A 342 13.34 -8.36 -25.24
CA LEU A 342 11.89 -8.34 -25.02
C LEU A 342 11.15 -8.80 -26.29
N ARG A 343 11.45 -8.20 -27.45
CA ARG A 343 10.90 -8.60 -28.76
C ARG A 343 11.18 -10.07 -29.06
N SER A 344 12.42 -10.51 -28.87
CA SER A 344 12.82 -11.91 -29.13
C SER A 344 12.04 -12.88 -28.24
N ALA A 345 11.91 -12.60 -26.95
CA ALA A 345 11.19 -13.45 -26.00
C ALA A 345 9.71 -13.56 -26.37
N VAL A 346 9.04 -12.42 -26.60
CA VAL A 346 7.62 -12.37 -27.00
C VAL A 346 7.40 -13.14 -28.30
N ARG A 347 8.23 -12.92 -29.32
CA ARG A 347 8.06 -13.55 -30.63
C ARG A 347 8.37 -15.04 -30.62
N SER A 348 9.22 -15.51 -29.70
CA SER A 348 9.52 -16.94 -29.55
C SER A 348 8.33 -17.76 -29.04
N MET A 349 7.40 -17.16 -28.29
CA MET A 349 6.31 -17.88 -27.61
C MET A 349 4.93 -17.54 -28.18
N PRO A 350 4.06 -18.54 -28.43
CA PRO A 350 2.78 -18.29 -29.06
C PRO A 350 1.74 -17.75 -28.07
N GLY A 351 0.88 -16.85 -28.54
CA GLY A 351 -0.29 -16.34 -27.80
C GLY A 351 -0.01 -15.26 -26.77
N ILE A 352 1.21 -14.75 -26.67
CA ILE A 352 1.48 -13.53 -25.89
C ILE A 352 0.83 -12.35 -26.62
N GLY A 353 -0.05 -11.63 -25.92
CA GLY A 353 -0.60 -10.37 -26.40
C GLY A 353 0.19 -9.19 -25.88
N THR A 354 0.39 -9.18 -24.55
CA THR A 354 1.16 -8.14 -23.86
C THR A 354 2.31 -8.72 -23.03
N ALA A 355 3.39 -7.95 -22.90
CA ALA A 355 4.53 -8.32 -22.08
C ALA A 355 5.12 -7.13 -21.31
N THR A 356 5.50 -7.37 -20.06
CA THR A 356 6.11 -6.38 -19.16
C THR A 356 7.44 -6.91 -18.59
N PRO A 357 8.53 -6.12 -18.57
CA PRO A 357 9.79 -6.54 -17.96
C PRO A 357 9.75 -6.47 -16.43
N LEU A 358 10.79 -6.99 -15.76
CA LEU A 358 11.06 -6.67 -14.35
C LEU A 358 11.42 -5.19 -14.21
N SER A 359 11.18 -4.62 -13.02
CA SER A 359 11.54 -3.25 -12.72
C SER A 359 11.81 -3.03 -11.23
N ASN A 360 12.47 -1.93 -10.87
CA ASN A 360 12.51 -1.46 -9.50
C ASN A 360 11.12 -1.04 -9.00
N ASN A 361 10.26 -0.55 -9.90
CA ASN A 361 8.93 -0.02 -9.58
C ASN A 361 7.89 -0.49 -10.62
N GLY A 362 7.59 -1.80 -10.60
CA GLY A 362 6.76 -2.47 -11.61
C GLY A 362 5.58 -3.25 -11.04
N GLU A 363 5.10 -2.89 -9.85
CA GLU A 363 4.02 -3.61 -9.15
C GLU A 363 4.31 -5.11 -9.01
N TYR A 364 3.60 -5.98 -9.76
CA TYR A 364 3.85 -7.42 -9.80
C TYR A 364 5.29 -7.77 -10.22
N THR A 365 5.89 -6.95 -11.07
CA THR A 365 7.23 -7.16 -11.62
C THR A 365 8.33 -6.45 -10.84
N SER A 366 7.99 -5.89 -9.66
CA SER A 366 8.94 -5.20 -8.78
C SER A 366 10.04 -6.12 -8.24
N PHE A 367 11.25 -5.57 -8.18
CA PHE A 367 12.47 -6.19 -7.68
C PHE A 367 13.35 -5.13 -6.99
N PRO A 368 14.07 -5.44 -5.89
CA PRO A 368 14.17 -6.75 -5.23
C PRO A 368 12.98 -7.10 -4.35
N VAL A 369 12.35 -6.11 -3.71
CA VAL A 369 11.15 -6.36 -2.90
C VAL A 369 9.91 -6.35 -3.79
N ALA A 370 9.24 -7.50 -3.87
CA ALA A 370 8.03 -7.67 -4.68
C ALA A 370 6.91 -6.71 -4.24
N ASN A 371 6.12 -6.22 -5.20
CA ASN A 371 4.96 -5.35 -4.98
C ASN A 371 5.27 -4.07 -4.20
N ARG A 372 6.52 -3.59 -4.28
CA ARG A 372 6.95 -2.31 -3.69
C ARG A 372 7.67 -1.46 -4.72
N SER A 373 7.67 -0.16 -4.47
CA SER A 373 8.57 0.77 -5.17
C SER A 373 9.94 0.63 -4.53
N ASN A 374 10.90 0.12 -5.31
CA ASN A 374 12.30 0.03 -4.92
C ASN A 374 13.07 1.23 -5.53
N PRO A 375 14.18 1.67 -4.91
CA PRO A 375 14.99 2.77 -5.44
C PRO A 375 15.41 2.52 -6.89
N LEU A 376 15.39 3.57 -7.72
CA LEU A 376 15.91 3.50 -9.08
C LEU A 376 17.44 3.29 -9.03
N PRO A 377 17.98 2.22 -9.65
CA PRO A 377 19.42 2.01 -9.72
C PRO A 377 20.10 3.02 -10.65
N SER A 378 21.41 3.21 -10.48
CA SER A 378 22.20 3.95 -11.47
C SER A 378 22.17 3.25 -12.84
N LEU A 379 22.49 3.97 -13.92
CA LEU A 379 22.48 3.39 -15.27
C LEU A 379 23.41 2.16 -15.41
N ALA A 380 24.57 2.18 -14.75
CA ALA A 380 25.51 1.05 -14.78
C ALA A 380 24.97 -0.17 -14.04
N GLU A 381 24.33 0.04 -12.88
CA GLU A 381 23.67 -1.03 -12.12
C GLU A 381 22.46 -1.57 -12.88
N LEU A 382 21.72 -0.72 -13.58
CA LEU A 382 20.57 -1.09 -14.39
C LEU A 382 20.98 -2.00 -15.57
N GLU A 383 22.04 -1.64 -16.28
CA GLU A 383 22.62 -2.48 -17.36
C GLU A 383 23.07 -3.85 -16.82
N LEU A 384 23.70 -3.88 -15.64
CA LEU A 384 24.11 -5.12 -14.99
C LEU A 384 22.91 -5.99 -14.57
N LEU A 385 21.89 -5.37 -13.97
CA LEU A 385 20.65 -6.04 -13.59
C LEU A 385 19.96 -6.67 -14.82
N ASP A 386 19.92 -5.94 -15.92
CA ASP A 386 19.33 -6.40 -17.18
C ASP A 386 20.10 -7.57 -17.80
N GLU A 387 21.44 -7.51 -17.78
CA GLU A 387 22.32 -8.60 -18.20
C GLU A 387 22.08 -9.87 -17.35
N PHE A 388 22.05 -9.73 -16.04
CA PHE A 388 21.83 -10.85 -15.13
C PHE A 388 20.42 -11.41 -15.19
N ALA A 389 19.41 -10.56 -15.37
CA ALA A 389 18.05 -11.01 -15.65
C ALA A 389 18.05 -11.89 -16.91
N GLY A 390 18.74 -11.44 -17.96
CA GLY A 390 18.93 -12.21 -19.19
C GLY A 390 19.56 -13.57 -18.96
N ALA A 391 20.67 -13.60 -18.23
CA ALA A 391 21.40 -14.84 -17.95
C ALA A 391 20.66 -15.78 -17.00
N ALA A 392 19.82 -15.26 -16.11
CA ALA A 392 19.07 -16.03 -15.12
C ALA A 392 17.77 -16.61 -15.68
N ASN A 393 17.06 -15.84 -16.51
CA ASN A 393 15.64 -16.08 -16.81
C ASN A 393 15.34 -16.22 -18.31
N SER A 394 16.35 -16.44 -19.16
CA SER A 394 16.17 -16.58 -20.61
C SER A 394 15.16 -17.68 -20.97
N GLY A 395 14.27 -17.37 -21.91
CA GLY A 395 13.25 -18.32 -22.39
C GLY A 395 12.06 -18.52 -21.45
N LEU A 396 11.93 -17.72 -20.39
CA LEU A 396 10.77 -17.74 -19.50
C LEU A 396 9.79 -16.61 -19.83
N ALA A 397 8.50 -16.91 -19.67
CA ALA A 397 7.42 -15.93 -19.65
C ALA A 397 6.41 -16.37 -18.60
N ILE A 398 6.14 -15.51 -17.61
CA ILE A 398 5.26 -15.82 -16.49
C ILE A 398 3.93 -15.10 -16.71
N ASP A 399 2.82 -15.83 -16.76
CA ASP A 399 1.50 -15.20 -16.90
C ASP A 399 1.20 -14.32 -15.68
N ILE A 400 0.78 -13.09 -15.95
CA ILE A 400 0.38 -12.08 -14.96
C ILE A 400 -1.06 -11.64 -15.24
N PRO A 401 -1.83 -11.18 -14.24
CA PRO A 401 -3.23 -10.77 -14.45
C PRO A 401 -3.35 -9.69 -15.55
N ASN A 402 -2.44 -8.74 -15.56
CA ASN A 402 -2.31 -7.65 -16.54
C ASN A 402 -0.85 -7.21 -16.62
N GLY A 403 -0.46 -6.64 -17.76
CA GLY A 403 0.79 -5.91 -17.90
C GLY A 403 0.74 -4.55 -17.20
N ILE A 404 1.91 -3.94 -17.00
CA ILE A 404 2.08 -2.66 -16.29
C ILE A 404 2.56 -1.59 -17.27
N GLY A 405 1.87 -0.45 -17.29
CA GLY A 405 2.01 0.59 -18.31
C GLY A 405 3.34 1.35 -18.36
N PHE A 406 4.25 1.18 -17.39
CA PHE A 406 5.57 1.83 -17.44
C PHE A 406 6.40 1.37 -18.65
N CYS A 407 6.27 0.10 -19.02
CA CYS A 407 6.87 -0.52 -20.19
C CYS A 407 6.00 -1.71 -20.60
N LEU A 408 5.08 -1.48 -21.53
CA LEU A 408 4.12 -2.47 -22.01
C LEU A 408 4.35 -2.78 -23.49
N TYR A 409 4.89 -3.95 -23.77
CA TYR A 409 5.00 -4.48 -25.12
C TYR A 409 3.64 -5.04 -25.56
N ILE A 410 3.20 -4.69 -26.76
CA ILE A 410 1.93 -5.12 -27.36
C ILE A 410 2.20 -5.68 -28.74
N THR A 411 1.87 -6.96 -28.93
CA THR A 411 1.98 -7.62 -30.24
C THR A 411 1.01 -7.03 -31.25
N ARG A 412 1.38 -7.06 -32.54
CA ARG A 412 0.52 -6.52 -33.59
C ARG A 412 -0.85 -7.18 -33.60
N GLU A 413 -0.86 -8.50 -33.48
CA GLU A 413 -2.06 -9.33 -33.49
C GLU A 413 -2.99 -8.97 -32.32
N CYS A 414 -2.43 -8.68 -31.14
CA CYS A 414 -3.20 -8.22 -30.00
C CYS A 414 -3.76 -6.82 -30.22
N LEU A 415 -2.97 -5.89 -30.74
CA LEU A 415 -3.48 -4.53 -31.00
C LEU A 415 -4.58 -4.54 -32.07
N GLU A 416 -4.50 -5.36 -33.10
CA GLU A 416 -5.56 -5.46 -34.11
C GLU A 416 -6.87 -6.02 -33.54
N ALA A 417 -6.77 -6.98 -32.61
CA ALA A 417 -7.92 -7.57 -31.94
C ALA A 417 -8.55 -6.64 -30.89
N VAL A 418 -7.72 -5.99 -30.08
CA VAL A 418 -8.13 -5.20 -28.91
C VAL A 418 -8.37 -3.72 -29.25
N ARG A 419 -7.65 -3.21 -30.25
CA ARG A 419 -7.63 -1.82 -30.75
C ARG A 419 -7.00 -0.82 -29.78
N GLU A 420 -7.68 0.28 -29.51
CA GLU A 420 -7.16 1.41 -28.75
C GLU A 420 -7.33 1.24 -27.23
N LEU A 421 -6.68 2.12 -26.46
CA LEU A 421 -6.93 2.24 -25.03
C LEU A 421 -8.33 2.84 -24.82
N SER A 422 -9.01 2.42 -23.76
CA SER A 422 -10.40 2.81 -23.50
C SER A 422 -10.50 4.27 -23.04
N ASP A 423 -11.26 5.10 -23.75
CA ASP A 423 -11.46 6.52 -23.42
C ASP A 423 -12.09 6.77 -22.04
N ASP A 424 -12.75 5.75 -21.46
CA ASP A 424 -13.33 5.82 -20.11
C ASP A 424 -12.31 6.16 -19.01
N PHE A 425 -11.02 5.94 -19.27
CA PHE A 425 -9.90 6.20 -18.36
C PHE A 425 -9.28 7.59 -18.56
N TYR A 426 -9.66 8.33 -19.60
CA TYR A 426 -9.34 9.74 -19.88
C TYR A 426 -7.90 10.18 -19.57
N ARG A 427 -7.64 10.72 -18.36
CA ARG A 427 -6.31 11.23 -17.96
C ARG A 427 -5.25 10.14 -17.73
N GLY A 428 -5.66 8.86 -17.72
CA GLY A 428 -4.80 7.70 -17.47
C GLY A 428 -5.07 7.03 -16.13
N TYR A 429 -4.19 6.10 -15.77
CA TYR A 429 -4.35 5.05 -14.77
C TYR A 429 -5.42 4.00 -15.09
N LEU A 430 -4.99 2.73 -15.09
CA LEU A 430 -5.82 1.53 -15.27
C LEU A 430 -6.33 1.30 -16.70
N GLU A 431 -5.99 2.17 -17.65
CA GLU A 431 -6.18 1.94 -19.08
C GLU A 431 -5.36 0.77 -19.61
N ASP A 432 -4.15 0.58 -19.07
CA ASP A 432 -3.25 -0.53 -19.34
C ASP A 432 -3.84 -1.84 -18.82
N VAL A 433 -4.42 -1.81 -17.62
CA VAL A 433 -5.15 -2.92 -17.03
C VAL A 433 -6.37 -3.30 -17.88
N ASP A 434 -7.22 -2.33 -18.24
CA ASP A 434 -8.39 -2.59 -19.10
C ASP A 434 -7.98 -3.16 -20.46
N PHE A 435 -6.93 -2.62 -21.08
CA PHE A 435 -6.40 -3.15 -22.33
C PHE A 435 -5.95 -4.61 -22.20
N CYS A 436 -5.19 -4.93 -21.14
CA CYS A 436 -4.71 -6.29 -20.87
C CYS A 436 -5.86 -7.26 -20.58
N LEU A 437 -6.91 -6.82 -19.88
CA LEU A 437 -8.09 -7.63 -19.62
C LEU A 437 -8.91 -7.89 -20.89
N ARG A 438 -9.06 -6.89 -21.76
CA ARG A 438 -9.64 -7.10 -23.11
C ARG A 438 -8.78 -8.04 -23.96
N ALA A 439 -7.45 -7.94 -23.87
CA ALA A 439 -6.54 -8.88 -24.53
C ALA A 439 -6.76 -10.32 -24.04
N ALA A 440 -6.91 -10.51 -22.73
CA ALA A 440 -7.22 -11.81 -22.14
C ALA A 440 -8.57 -12.36 -22.61
N GLU A 441 -9.62 -11.53 -22.65
CA GLU A 441 -10.93 -11.92 -23.20
C GLU A 441 -10.86 -12.28 -24.70
N ALA A 442 -9.94 -11.65 -25.45
CA ALA A 442 -9.64 -11.98 -26.85
C ALA A 442 -8.74 -13.23 -27.01
N GLY A 443 -8.35 -13.88 -25.91
CA GLY A 443 -7.58 -15.13 -25.91
C GLY A 443 -6.06 -14.94 -25.93
N PHE A 444 -5.56 -13.74 -25.68
CA PHE A 444 -4.13 -13.47 -25.52
C PHE A 444 -3.68 -13.62 -24.07
N ARG A 445 -2.38 -13.88 -23.90
CA ARG A 445 -1.71 -13.94 -22.59
C ARG A 445 -1.08 -12.59 -22.28
N ASN A 446 -1.20 -12.17 -21.02
CA ASN A 446 -0.42 -11.07 -20.46
C ASN A 446 0.72 -11.70 -19.66
N VAL A 447 1.96 -11.35 -19.96
CA VAL A 447 3.12 -12.01 -19.33
C VAL A 447 4.14 -11.02 -18.77
N CYS A 448 4.83 -11.43 -17.73
CA CYS A 448 6.12 -10.86 -17.39
C CYS A 448 7.22 -11.60 -18.16
N ILE A 449 8.17 -10.84 -18.73
CA ILE A 449 9.40 -11.37 -19.33
C ILE A 449 10.55 -11.13 -18.35
N PRO A 450 10.82 -12.09 -17.44
CA PRO A 450 11.78 -11.91 -16.35
C PRO A 450 13.24 -11.84 -16.79
N SER A 451 13.53 -12.06 -18.08
CA SER A 451 14.86 -11.92 -18.67
C SER A 451 15.22 -10.48 -19.06
N VAL A 452 14.32 -9.52 -18.83
CA VAL A 452 14.51 -8.11 -19.15
C VAL A 452 14.21 -7.28 -17.91
N PHE A 453 15.04 -6.28 -17.64
CA PHE A 453 14.88 -5.33 -16.54
C PHE A 453 14.86 -3.90 -17.09
N VAL A 454 13.88 -3.11 -16.68
CA VAL A 454 13.74 -1.69 -17.08
C VAL A 454 13.55 -0.83 -15.83
N GLY A 455 14.31 0.25 -15.74
CA GLY A 455 14.22 1.20 -14.64
C GLY A 455 12.98 2.06 -14.76
N HIS A 456 12.34 2.39 -13.64
CA HIS A 456 11.17 3.26 -13.60
C HIS A 456 11.25 4.15 -12.37
N GLU A 457 11.39 5.46 -12.57
CA GLU A 457 11.48 6.43 -11.48
C GLU A 457 10.15 6.51 -10.71
N GLY A 458 9.01 6.47 -11.44
CA GLY A 458 7.70 6.67 -10.84
C GLY A 458 7.47 8.13 -10.41
N SER A 459 8.10 9.10 -11.09
CA SER A 459 8.04 10.51 -10.71
C SER A 459 6.66 11.15 -10.97
N ARG A 460 6.19 11.87 -9.95
CA ARG A 460 5.21 12.98 -9.90
C ARG A 460 4.07 13.03 -10.92
N SER A 461 3.31 11.95 -11.06
CA SER A 461 1.94 12.08 -11.58
C SER A 461 0.95 12.25 -10.39
N PHE A 462 0.58 13.52 -10.13
CA PHE A 462 -0.48 14.02 -9.24
C PHE A 462 -0.73 13.31 -7.88
N LEU A 463 0.00 13.63 -6.81
CA LEU A 463 -0.25 13.03 -5.48
C LEU A 463 -1.68 13.23 -4.92
N GLY A 464 -2.41 14.24 -5.41
CA GLY A 464 -3.83 14.46 -5.13
C GLY A 464 -4.77 13.83 -6.15
N GLU A 465 -4.71 14.28 -7.42
CA GLU A 465 -5.60 13.79 -8.49
C GLU A 465 -5.40 12.29 -8.83
N LYS A 466 -4.19 11.72 -8.67
CA LYS A 466 -3.89 10.30 -8.95
C LYS A 466 -4.77 9.37 -8.13
N ARG A 467 -4.91 9.63 -6.82
CA ARG A 467 -5.69 8.74 -5.94
C ARG A 467 -7.16 8.76 -6.35
N SER A 468 -7.70 9.94 -6.66
CA SER A 468 -9.09 10.12 -7.07
C SER A 468 -9.38 9.51 -8.44
N LEU A 469 -8.47 9.71 -9.40
CA LEU A 469 -8.52 9.07 -10.72
C LEU A 469 -8.43 7.54 -10.61
N VAL A 470 -7.49 7.02 -9.82
CA VAL A 470 -7.36 5.58 -9.56
C VAL A 470 -8.63 5.03 -8.92
N MET A 471 -9.19 5.66 -7.87
CA MET A 471 -10.41 5.18 -7.21
C MET A 471 -11.66 5.28 -8.10
N ARG A 472 -11.75 6.28 -8.98
CA ARG A 472 -12.78 6.34 -10.03
C ARG A 472 -12.61 5.18 -11.01
N ASN A 473 -11.41 5.02 -11.55
CA ASN A 473 -11.11 4.06 -12.61
C ASN A 473 -11.16 2.61 -12.10
N LEU A 474 -10.83 2.35 -10.83
CA LEU A 474 -11.03 1.07 -10.16
C LEU A 474 -12.51 0.67 -10.15
N ARG A 475 -13.43 1.61 -9.88
CA ARG A 475 -14.88 1.30 -9.93
C ARG A 475 -15.34 0.91 -11.32
N VAL A 476 -14.77 1.53 -12.36
CA VAL A 476 -15.03 1.15 -13.76
C VAL A 476 -14.54 -0.29 -14.02
N LEU A 477 -13.32 -0.62 -13.58
CA LEU A 477 -12.76 -1.96 -13.71
C LEU A 477 -13.56 -3.02 -12.93
N GLU A 478 -13.90 -2.76 -11.66
CA GLU A 478 -14.65 -3.69 -10.81
C GLU A 478 -16.03 -4.00 -11.40
N HIS A 479 -16.65 -3.00 -12.03
CA HIS A 479 -17.91 -3.18 -12.73
C HIS A 479 -17.77 -4.10 -13.95
N ARG A 480 -16.74 -3.87 -14.78
CA ARG A 480 -16.46 -4.65 -16.00
C ARG A 480 -15.97 -6.07 -15.71
N TYR A 481 -15.09 -6.22 -14.73
CA TYR A 481 -14.32 -7.43 -14.47
C TYR A 481 -14.42 -7.86 -13.01
N ARG A 482 -15.58 -8.40 -12.63
CA ARG A 482 -15.90 -8.78 -11.24
C ARG A 482 -14.91 -9.78 -10.59
N ARG A 483 -14.16 -10.55 -11.38
CA ARG A 483 -13.19 -11.55 -10.88
C ARG A 483 -11.78 -10.99 -10.69
N TYR A 484 -11.46 -9.85 -11.30
CA TYR A 484 -10.12 -9.31 -11.36
C TYR A 484 -9.48 -9.16 -9.96
N ALA A 485 -10.20 -8.60 -8.99
CA ALA A 485 -9.69 -8.45 -7.62
C ALA A 485 -9.31 -9.79 -6.95
N THR A 486 -10.08 -10.85 -7.20
CA THR A 486 -9.79 -12.19 -6.65
C THR A 486 -8.58 -12.83 -7.34
N GLU A 487 -8.45 -12.62 -8.66
CA GLU A 487 -7.32 -13.10 -9.45
C GLU A 487 -6.01 -12.41 -9.04
N CYS A 488 -6.04 -11.08 -8.80
CA CYS A 488 -4.90 -10.35 -8.27
C CYS A 488 -4.49 -10.84 -6.88
N ALA A 489 -5.44 -11.04 -5.98
CA ALA A 489 -5.15 -11.57 -4.64
C ALA A 489 -4.53 -12.97 -4.69
N ALA A 490 -5.04 -13.84 -5.58
CA ALA A 490 -4.48 -15.17 -5.81
C ALA A 490 -3.05 -15.10 -6.38
N PHE A 491 -2.79 -14.19 -7.33
CA PHE A 491 -1.46 -13.97 -7.89
C PHE A 491 -0.48 -13.49 -6.82
N LEU A 492 -0.86 -12.51 -6.01
CA LEU A 492 -0.02 -11.97 -4.92
C LEU A 492 0.32 -13.04 -3.87
N LEU A 493 -0.64 -13.91 -3.55
CA LEU A 493 -0.44 -15.01 -2.61
C LEU A 493 0.47 -16.11 -3.18
N ALA A 494 0.31 -16.44 -4.48
CA ALA A 494 1.08 -17.48 -5.14
C ALA A 494 2.51 -17.01 -5.50
N ASP A 495 2.68 -15.72 -5.80
CA ASP A 495 3.93 -15.08 -6.17
C ASP A 495 4.75 -15.87 -7.21
N PRO A 496 4.20 -16.12 -8.41
CA PRO A 496 4.84 -16.97 -9.42
C PRO A 496 6.15 -16.39 -9.97
N LEU A 497 6.44 -15.12 -9.71
CA LEU A 497 7.69 -14.46 -10.08
C LEU A 497 8.82 -14.65 -9.04
N ARG A 498 8.54 -15.26 -7.88
CA ARG A 498 9.54 -15.51 -6.83
C ARG A 498 10.79 -16.20 -7.36
N ASP A 499 10.62 -17.28 -8.09
CA ASP A 499 11.75 -18.09 -8.57
C ASP A 499 12.61 -17.31 -9.59
N CYS A 500 11.98 -16.46 -10.41
CA CYS A 500 12.68 -15.59 -11.36
C CYS A 500 13.50 -14.51 -10.64
N ARG A 501 12.95 -13.92 -9.58
CA ARG A 501 13.68 -12.97 -8.73
C ARG A 501 14.80 -13.65 -7.95
N ALA A 502 14.56 -14.85 -7.41
CA ALA A 502 15.58 -15.63 -6.72
C ALA A 502 16.75 -16.00 -7.66
N ALA A 503 16.47 -16.37 -8.91
CA ALA A 503 17.50 -16.64 -9.91
C ALA A 503 18.36 -15.40 -10.21
N LEU A 504 17.73 -14.22 -10.31
CA LEU A 504 18.43 -12.94 -10.45
C LEU A 504 19.27 -12.60 -9.20
N GLU A 505 18.72 -12.78 -8.01
CA GLU A 505 19.44 -12.58 -6.73
C GLU A 505 20.68 -13.47 -6.64
N LEU A 506 20.60 -14.73 -7.07
CA LEU A 506 21.75 -15.65 -7.11
C LEU A 506 22.87 -15.16 -8.04
N LYS A 507 22.53 -14.55 -9.19
CA LYS A 507 23.52 -13.93 -10.10
C LYS A 507 24.18 -12.71 -9.48
N LEU A 508 23.39 -11.84 -8.85
CA LEU A 508 23.90 -10.65 -8.16
C LEU A 508 24.85 -11.05 -7.04
N LEU A 509 24.44 -11.99 -6.19
CA LEU A 509 25.26 -12.50 -5.11
C LEU A 509 26.58 -13.11 -5.62
N ALA A 510 26.56 -13.85 -6.73
CA ALA A 510 27.76 -14.43 -7.32
C ALA A 510 28.72 -13.40 -7.93
N ASN A 511 28.22 -12.22 -8.32
CA ASN A 511 29.01 -11.15 -8.95
C ASN A 511 29.58 -10.12 -7.97
N GLU A 512 29.08 -10.06 -6.74
CA GLU A 512 29.62 -9.17 -5.72
C GLU A 512 31.09 -9.52 -5.45
N ALA A 513 32.00 -8.56 -5.69
CA ALA A 513 33.39 -8.67 -5.28
C ALA A 513 33.46 -8.66 -3.75
N ARG A 514 33.73 -9.82 -3.14
CA ARG A 514 33.69 -9.99 -1.68
C ARG A 514 35.10 -9.95 -1.11
N THR A 515 35.35 -8.99 -0.22
CA THR A 515 36.52 -9.01 0.66
C THR A 515 36.26 -9.82 1.92
N ASP A 516 35.02 -9.82 2.44
CA ASP A 516 34.54 -10.62 3.58
C ASP A 516 33.08 -11.05 3.35
N GLY A 517 32.73 -12.30 3.65
CA GLY A 517 31.34 -12.79 3.53
C GLY A 517 30.40 -12.30 4.64
N PRO A 518 29.08 -12.51 4.50
CA PRO A 518 28.09 -11.97 5.44
C PRO A 518 28.03 -12.78 6.74
N HIS A 519 27.57 -12.12 7.80
CA HIS A 519 27.09 -12.79 9.01
C HIS A 519 25.67 -13.32 8.76
N ILE A 520 25.43 -14.60 9.03
CA ILE A 520 24.11 -15.22 8.87
C ILE A 520 23.45 -15.34 10.24
N ILE A 521 22.21 -14.86 10.37
CA ILE A 521 21.39 -15.04 11.57
C ILE A 521 20.17 -15.91 11.26
N LEU A 522 20.03 -17.03 11.97
CA LEU A 522 18.91 -17.95 11.83
C LEU A 522 17.82 -17.65 12.86
N CYS A 523 16.58 -17.47 12.41
CA CYS A 523 15.41 -17.30 13.27
C CYS A 523 14.18 -17.99 12.66
N GLY A 524 13.06 -18.05 13.39
CA GLY A 524 11.82 -18.65 12.90
C GLY A 524 10.52 -17.96 13.33
N SER A 525 10.52 -17.16 14.40
CA SER A 525 9.35 -16.38 14.79
C SER A 525 9.42 -14.93 14.28
N ALA A 526 8.28 -14.22 14.27
CA ALA A 526 8.25 -12.80 13.97
C ALA A 526 9.07 -11.97 14.98
N ALA A 527 8.99 -12.34 16.27
CA ALA A 527 9.79 -11.71 17.33
C ALA A 527 11.29 -11.96 17.14
N GLY A 528 11.68 -13.21 16.86
CA GLY A 528 13.06 -13.58 16.56
C GLY A 528 13.59 -12.88 15.31
N ARG A 529 12.76 -12.70 14.28
CA ARG A 529 13.08 -11.89 13.10
C ARG A 529 13.35 -10.43 13.45
N ALA A 530 12.52 -9.79 14.29
CA ALA A 530 12.76 -8.42 14.73
C ALA A 530 14.07 -8.27 15.53
N ILE A 531 14.40 -9.26 16.37
CA ILE A 531 15.65 -9.31 17.12
C ILE A 531 16.85 -9.53 16.19
N ALA A 532 16.71 -10.41 15.19
CA ALA A 532 17.74 -10.63 14.17
C ALA A 532 18.00 -9.36 13.35
N ILE A 533 16.96 -8.64 12.90
CA ILE A 533 17.09 -7.34 12.20
C ILE A 533 17.83 -6.33 13.09
N ARG A 534 17.51 -6.28 14.39
CA ARG A 534 18.23 -5.42 15.33
C ARG A 534 19.72 -5.79 15.38
N ARG A 535 20.06 -7.08 15.47
CA ARG A 535 21.46 -7.53 15.49
C ARG A 535 22.17 -7.20 14.17
N CYS A 536 21.49 -7.36 13.03
CA CYS A 536 22.01 -6.96 11.73
C CYS A 536 22.36 -5.47 11.67
N ARG A 537 21.52 -4.59 12.24
CA ARG A 537 21.82 -3.15 12.31
C ARG A 537 23.05 -2.82 13.15
N GLN A 538 23.29 -3.58 14.23
CA GLN A 538 24.51 -3.42 15.04
C GLN A 538 25.76 -3.80 14.23
N LEU A 539 25.71 -4.93 13.52
CA LEU A 539 26.77 -5.36 12.61
C LEU A 539 27.00 -4.33 11.50
N ALA A 540 25.94 -3.79 10.90
CA ALA A 540 26.03 -2.76 9.86
C ALA A 540 26.69 -1.46 10.40
N ALA A 541 26.41 -1.07 11.64
CA ALA A 541 27.07 0.07 12.28
C ALA A 541 28.57 -0.16 12.53
N GLU A 542 29.00 -1.42 12.60
CA GLU A 542 30.41 -1.85 12.66
C GLU A 542 31.03 -2.01 11.25
N GLY A 543 30.27 -1.73 10.19
CA GLY A 543 30.68 -1.93 8.80
C GLY A 543 30.60 -3.38 8.32
N GLU A 544 29.94 -4.26 9.08
CA GLU A 544 29.80 -5.68 8.78
C GLU A 544 28.46 -5.98 8.08
N ARG A 545 28.52 -6.74 6.98
CA ARG A 545 27.32 -7.17 6.26
C ARG A 545 26.67 -8.36 6.95
N SER A 546 25.34 -8.42 6.94
CA SER A 546 24.60 -9.54 7.50
C SER A 546 23.36 -9.88 6.69
N LEU A 547 22.96 -11.15 6.73
CA LEU A 547 21.73 -11.67 6.13
C LEU A 547 20.96 -12.48 7.18
N ILE A 548 19.64 -12.53 7.03
CA ILE A 548 18.79 -13.32 7.90
C ILE A 548 18.25 -14.51 7.11
N VAL A 549 18.28 -15.69 7.73
CA VAL A 549 17.54 -16.85 7.24
C VAL A 549 16.39 -17.11 8.18
N HIS A 550 15.17 -16.91 7.69
CA HIS A 550 13.94 -17.12 8.43
C HIS A 550 13.31 -18.46 8.07
N PHE A 551 13.19 -19.33 9.08
CA PHE A 551 12.54 -20.62 8.98
C PHE A 551 11.04 -20.47 9.23
N ARG A 552 10.22 -20.89 8.26
CA ARG A 552 8.76 -20.86 8.40
C ARG A 552 8.12 -22.13 7.84
N SER A 553 6.96 -22.48 8.38
CA SER A 553 6.17 -23.62 7.89
C SER A 553 5.07 -23.13 6.97
N GLU A 554 4.97 -23.72 5.78
CA GLU A 554 3.92 -23.45 4.79
C GLU A 554 3.25 -24.78 4.42
N GLY A 555 2.18 -25.14 5.16
CA GLY A 555 1.55 -26.45 5.03
C GLY A 555 2.50 -27.58 5.43
N GLN A 556 2.85 -28.44 4.47
CA GLN A 556 3.83 -29.53 4.67
C GLN A 556 5.27 -29.11 4.40
N ARG A 557 5.50 -27.91 3.85
CA ARG A 557 6.84 -27.41 3.54
C ARG A 557 7.46 -26.72 4.75
N GLN A 558 8.77 -26.81 4.86
CA GLN A 558 9.55 -26.01 5.81
C GLN A 558 10.56 -25.20 5.02
N LEU A 559 10.34 -23.88 4.95
CA LEU A 559 11.15 -23.01 4.12
C LEU A 559 12.22 -22.31 4.96
N ALA A 560 13.47 -22.40 4.51
CA ALA A 560 14.56 -21.52 4.92
C ALA A 560 14.67 -20.39 3.90
N ALA A 561 14.17 -19.19 4.24
CA ALA A 561 14.16 -18.05 3.34
C ALA A 561 15.22 -17.02 3.73
N ALA A 562 16.13 -16.72 2.79
CA ALA A 562 17.20 -15.76 2.99
C ALA A 562 16.75 -14.36 2.56
N PHE A 563 16.95 -13.36 3.39
CA PHE A 563 16.68 -11.97 3.02
C PHE A 563 17.66 -10.98 3.64
N ASP A 564 17.86 -9.87 2.94
CA ASP A 564 18.59 -8.70 3.41
C ASP A 564 17.68 -7.83 4.29
N PRO A 565 18.10 -7.46 5.51
CA PRO A 565 17.26 -6.75 6.47
C PRO A 565 16.91 -5.31 6.08
N ASP A 566 17.67 -4.70 5.16
CA ASP A 566 17.48 -3.31 4.72
C ASP A 566 16.72 -3.23 3.39
N GLY A 567 16.23 -4.36 2.88
CA GLY A 567 15.45 -4.43 1.64
C GLY A 567 16.32 -4.58 0.39
N GLY A 568 17.62 -4.81 0.53
CA GLY A 568 18.54 -5.15 -0.55
C GLY A 568 18.35 -6.60 -1.05
N THR A 569 19.29 -7.14 -1.82
CA THR A 569 19.23 -8.55 -2.23
C THR A 569 20.01 -9.45 -1.26
N PRO A 570 19.51 -10.67 -0.94
CA PRO A 570 18.32 -11.34 -1.49
C PRO A 570 17.00 -10.96 -0.79
N GLN A 571 15.86 -11.29 -1.40
CA GLN A 571 14.50 -11.20 -0.81
C GLN A 571 13.60 -12.38 -1.20
N SER A 572 13.95 -13.11 -2.26
CA SER A 572 13.11 -14.13 -2.89
C SER A 572 13.68 -15.55 -2.77
N ILE A 573 14.97 -15.70 -2.43
CA ILE A 573 15.61 -17.01 -2.23
C ILE A 573 15.00 -17.76 -1.03
N ALA A 574 14.46 -18.95 -1.29
CA ALA A 574 13.97 -19.86 -0.27
C ALA A 574 14.23 -21.33 -0.64
N PHE A 575 14.46 -22.16 0.37
CA PHE A 575 14.72 -23.60 0.20
C PHE A 575 13.76 -24.42 1.06
N ASP A 576 13.15 -25.46 0.49
CA ASP A 576 12.31 -26.40 1.24
C ASP A 576 13.18 -27.43 1.97
N VAL A 577 13.60 -27.09 3.18
CA VAL A 577 14.48 -27.89 4.04
C VAL A 577 13.77 -29.09 4.67
N ALA A 578 12.45 -29.25 4.46
CA ALA A 578 11.77 -30.51 4.78
C ALA A 578 12.20 -31.64 3.82
N THR A 579 12.72 -31.30 2.64
CA THR A 579 13.22 -32.27 1.66
C THR A 579 14.75 -32.39 1.74
N HIS A 580 15.29 -33.59 1.50
CA HIS A 580 16.74 -33.80 1.44
C HIS A 580 17.42 -32.90 0.39
N GLN A 581 16.82 -32.77 -0.80
CA GLN A 581 17.35 -31.94 -1.87
C GLN A 581 17.36 -30.45 -1.49
N GLY A 582 16.29 -29.94 -0.88
CA GLY A 582 16.22 -28.55 -0.43
C GLY A 582 17.19 -28.25 0.72
N GLY A 583 17.36 -29.19 1.65
CA GLY A 583 18.38 -29.10 2.72
C GLY A 583 19.80 -29.00 2.16
N GLU A 584 20.18 -29.87 1.22
CA GLU A 584 21.50 -29.82 0.58
C GLU A 584 21.69 -28.54 -0.26
N ALA A 585 20.66 -28.09 -0.96
CA ALA A 585 20.70 -26.82 -1.71
C ALA A 585 20.91 -25.61 -0.78
N PHE A 586 20.24 -25.58 0.36
CA PHE A 586 20.40 -24.55 1.38
C PHE A 586 21.83 -24.52 1.94
N LEU A 587 22.39 -25.68 2.29
CA LEU A 587 23.76 -25.76 2.79
C LEU A 587 24.80 -25.35 1.73
N LYS A 588 24.57 -25.74 0.47
CA LYS A 588 25.41 -25.31 -0.65
C LYS A 588 25.34 -23.79 -0.84
N PHE A 589 24.15 -23.20 -0.73
CA PHE A 589 23.97 -21.75 -0.78
C PHE A 589 24.78 -21.06 0.30
N LEU A 590 24.67 -21.47 1.57
CA LEU A 590 25.46 -20.90 2.67
C LEU A 590 26.97 -21.08 2.45
N THR A 591 27.40 -22.25 1.99
CA THR A 591 28.82 -22.51 1.71
C THR A 591 29.35 -21.61 0.60
N GLY A 592 28.56 -21.39 -0.45
CA GLY A 592 28.90 -20.48 -1.55
C GLY A 592 28.92 -19.01 -1.17
N LEU A 593 28.36 -18.64 -0.01
CA LEU A 593 28.43 -17.27 0.49
C LEU A 593 29.75 -16.92 1.18
N ASP A 594 30.57 -17.92 1.51
CA ASP A 594 31.77 -17.78 2.35
C ASP A 594 31.46 -17.05 3.67
N ILE A 595 30.45 -17.55 4.39
CA ILE A 595 29.86 -16.84 5.54
C ILE A 595 30.91 -16.57 6.62
N ARG A 596 30.93 -15.35 7.13
CA ARG A 596 31.90 -14.93 8.16
C ARG A 596 31.56 -15.49 9.53
N SER A 597 30.27 -15.61 9.83
CA SER A 597 29.80 -16.34 11.01
C SER A 597 28.36 -16.77 10.86
N LEU A 598 28.00 -17.83 11.59
CA LEU A 598 26.62 -18.28 11.75
C LEU A 598 26.16 -17.97 13.17
N THR A 599 25.00 -17.33 13.32
CA THR A 599 24.34 -17.08 14.61
C THR A 599 23.00 -17.79 14.61
N ILE A 600 22.74 -18.59 15.63
CA ILE A 600 21.46 -19.30 15.79
C ILE A 600 20.69 -18.62 16.92
N ALA A 601 19.59 -17.95 16.58
CA ALA A 601 18.75 -17.24 17.55
C ALA A 601 17.66 -18.16 18.14
N GLU A 602 16.97 -18.93 17.29
CA GLU A 602 15.83 -19.76 17.70
C GLU A 602 16.03 -21.22 17.24
N PRO A 603 16.85 -22.01 17.95
CA PRO A 603 17.18 -23.38 17.52
C PRO A 603 15.97 -24.32 17.49
N ASN A 604 14.99 -24.11 18.37
CA ASN A 604 13.69 -24.80 18.39
C ASN A 604 12.82 -24.56 17.14
N ARG A 605 13.15 -23.55 16.32
CA ARG A 605 12.46 -23.25 15.06
C ARG A 605 13.21 -23.74 13.83
N VAL A 606 14.44 -24.23 14.00
CA VAL A 606 15.23 -24.84 12.93
C VAL A 606 14.93 -26.35 12.91
N PRO A 607 14.65 -26.96 11.76
CA PRO A 607 14.43 -28.39 11.68
C PRO A 607 15.65 -29.17 12.18
N GLY A 608 15.45 -30.18 13.04
CA GLY A 608 16.55 -30.84 13.77
C GLY A 608 17.66 -31.40 12.88
N ALA A 609 17.31 -32.07 11.78
CA ALA A 609 18.29 -32.59 10.82
C ALA A 609 19.09 -31.47 10.13
N CYS A 610 18.44 -30.34 9.83
CA CYS A 610 19.10 -29.16 9.26
C CYS A 610 20.03 -28.51 10.29
N LEU A 611 19.57 -28.38 11.54
CA LEU A 611 20.37 -27.84 12.64
C LEU A 611 21.63 -28.67 12.88
N GLU A 612 21.53 -30.00 12.89
CA GLU A 612 22.69 -30.90 13.03
C GLU A 612 23.70 -30.72 11.89
N GLN A 613 23.25 -30.64 10.64
CA GLN A 613 24.14 -30.42 9.51
C GLN A 613 24.81 -29.03 9.55
N LEU A 614 24.09 -28.00 9.98
CA LEU A 614 24.64 -26.65 10.14
C LEU A 614 25.73 -26.61 11.21
N THR A 615 25.50 -27.20 12.37
CA THR A 615 26.45 -27.19 13.49
C THR A 615 27.68 -28.06 13.25
N GLN A 616 27.57 -29.10 12.40
CA GLN A 616 28.71 -29.90 11.94
C GLN A 616 29.58 -29.17 10.89
N ARG A 617 28.98 -28.33 10.05
CA ARG A 617 29.67 -27.69 8.91
C ARG A 617 30.20 -26.29 9.22
N PHE A 618 29.54 -25.55 10.11
CA PHE A 618 29.87 -24.15 10.39
C PHE A 618 30.16 -23.93 11.87
N VAL A 619 31.15 -23.07 12.15
CA VAL A 619 31.33 -22.51 13.50
C VAL A 619 30.18 -21.55 13.76
N TYR A 620 29.50 -21.73 14.89
CA TYR A 620 28.31 -20.96 15.22
C TYR A 620 28.39 -20.29 16.60
N ASP A 621 27.73 -19.13 16.70
CA ASP A 621 27.38 -18.47 17.95
C ASP A 621 25.89 -18.70 18.25
N LEU A 622 25.49 -18.66 19.52
CA LEU A 622 24.09 -18.66 19.94
C LEU A 622 23.69 -17.24 20.37
N LEU A 623 22.48 -16.84 19.99
CA LEU A 623 21.84 -15.61 20.46
C LEU A 623 20.61 -15.96 21.28
N ILE A 624 20.61 -15.62 22.57
CA ILE A 624 19.47 -15.81 23.46
C ILE A 624 18.37 -14.82 23.09
N THR A 625 17.31 -15.30 22.43
CA THR A 625 16.14 -14.49 22.07
C THR A 625 14.86 -14.89 22.81
N ASP A 626 14.80 -16.10 23.34
CA ASP A 626 13.65 -16.62 24.07
C ASP A 626 14.10 -17.63 25.15
N THR A 627 13.13 -18.36 25.70
CA THR A 627 13.36 -19.36 26.75
C THR A 627 13.56 -20.79 26.22
N ALA A 628 13.64 -20.98 24.90
CA ALA A 628 13.60 -22.31 24.28
C ALA A 628 14.80 -23.20 24.62
N LEU A 629 15.92 -22.59 25.00
CA LEU A 629 17.13 -23.31 25.42
C LEU A 629 17.05 -23.86 26.86
N ALA A 630 16.04 -23.49 27.65
CA ALA A 630 15.83 -24.08 28.96
C ALA A 630 15.23 -25.49 28.82
N THR A 631 15.92 -26.49 29.34
CA THR A 631 15.34 -27.83 29.56
C THR A 631 14.18 -27.71 30.55
N ARG A 632 12.94 -27.98 30.14
CA ARG A 632 11.80 -28.06 31.06
C ARG A 632 11.50 -29.53 31.38
N PRO A 633 11.53 -29.95 32.65
CA PRO A 633 10.71 -31.08 33.07
C PRO A 633 9.27 -30.57 33.19
N ALA A 634 8.51 -30.56 32.09
CA ALA A 634 7.06 -30.37 32.16
C ALA A 634 6.39 -31.75 32.19
N ILE A 635 5.61 -32.01 33.24
CA ILE A 635 4.83 -33.24 33.38
C ILE A 635 3.85 -33.33 32.21
N GLY A 636 4.04 -34.31 31.32
CA GLY A 636 2.99 -34.82 30.42
C GLY A 636 3.03 -34.43 28.94
N ALA A 637 4.06 -33.77 28.41
CA ALA A 637 4.12 -33.47 26.97
C ALA A 637 5.52 -33.70 26.36
N GLY A 638 5.74 -34.89 25.78
CA GLY A 638 6.89 -35.18 24.91
C GLY A 638 8.26 -35.15 25.59
N VAL A 639 9.27 -35.70 24.91
CA VAL A 639 10.68 -35.54 25.30
C VAL A 639 11.10 -34.17 24.79
N ASP A 640 11.31 -33.20 25.68
CA ASP A 640 11.91 -31.91 25.29
C ASP A 640 13.32 -32.16 24.72
N PRO A 641 13.73 -31.43 23.67
CA PRO A 641 15.06 -31.58 23.09
C PRO A 641 16.14 -31.15 24.08
N ASP A 642 17.13 -32.01 24.32
CA ASP A 642 18.32 -31.68 25.09
C ASP A 642 19.26 -30.79 24.27
N TRP A 643 19.35 -29.51 24.67
CA TRP A 643 20.20 -28.52 24.00
C TRP A 643 21.63 -28.46 24.55
N SER A 644 22.00 -29.29 25.52
CA SER A 644 23.33 -29.24 26.17
C SER A 644 24.49 -29.37 25.17
N GLY A 645 24.36 -30.27 24.19
CA GLY A 645 25.34 -30.44 23.11
C GLY A 645 25.45 -29.21 22.21
N LEU A 646 24.32 -28.58 21.86
CA LEU A 646 24.28 -27.37 21.04
C LEU A 646 24.98 -26.21 21.75
N ILE A 647 24.70 -26.04 23.04
CA ILE A 647 25.31 -25.01 23.89
C ILE A 647 26.82 -25.25 24.03
N ALA A 648 27.23 -26.49 24.32
CA ALA A 648 28.64 -26.83 24.50
C ALA A 648 29.47 -26.67 23.21
N GLY A 649 28.86 -26.90 22.04
CA GLY A 649 29.50 -26.70 20.74
C GLY A 649 29.55 -25.25 20.25
N ALA A 650 28.80 -24.33 20.88
CA ALA A 650 28.77 -22.93 20.47
C ALA A 650 30.09 -22.23 20.80
N ARG A 651 30.63 -21.45 19.85
CA ARG A 651 31.84 -20.65 20.06
C ARG A 651 31.61 -19.58 21.14
N ARG A 652 30.44 -18.94 21.11
CA ARG A 652 29.98 -17.96 22.11
C ARG A 652 28.47 -18.05 22.27
N VAL A 653 27.99 -17.71 23.46
CA VAL A 653 26.58 -17.47 23.75
C VAL A 653 26.41 -16.00 24.08
N THR A 654 25.47 -15.35 23.40
CA THR A 654 25.27 -13.90 23.43
C THR A 654 23.83 -13.55 23.78
N ALA A 655 23.61 -12.35 24.31
CA ALA A 655 22.27 -11.80 24.54
C ALA A 655 22.26 -10.30 24.21
N ILE A 656 21.11 -9.80 23.73
CA ILE A 656 20.89 -8.36 23.55
C ILE A 656 20.15 -7.83 24.78
N GLY A 657 20.72 -6.83 25.44
CA GLY A 657 20.14 -6.26 26.67
C GLY A 657 20.32 -7.16 27.90
N GLN A 658 19.72 -6.74 29.03
CA GLN A 658 19.94 -7.38 30.33
C GLN A 658 19.11 -8.66 30.52
N SER A 659 17.86 -8.67 30.08
CA SER A 659 16.91 -9.74 30.40
C SER A 659 17.35 -11.12 29.92
N GLY A 660 17.92 -11.23 28.71
CA GLY A 660 18.45 -12.50 28.20
C GLY A 660 19.70 -12.98 28.94
N ALA A 661 20.53 -12.04 29.43
CA ALA A 661 21.70 -12.36 30.24
C ALA A 661 21.29 -12.89 31.62
N ASP A 662 20.28 -12.26 32.24
CA ASP A 662 19.72 -12.70 33.52
C ASP A 662 19.09 -14.09 33.40
N PHE A 663 18.32 -14.34 32.34
CA PHE A 663 17.78 -15.67 32.04
C PHE A 663 18.90 -16.71 31.90
N SER A 664 19.94 -16.40 31.13
CA SER A 664 21.04 -17.33 30.90
C SER A 664 21.82 -17.66 32.17
N ASP A 665 22.11 -16.67 33.03
CA ASP A 665 22.82 -16.90 34.29
C ASP A 665 21.95 -17.71 35.27
N ALA A 666 20.66 -17.39 35.38
CA ALA A 666 19.77 -17.99 36.37
C ALA A 666 19.24 -19.38 35.99
N VAL A 667 18.97 -19.60 34.70
CA VAL A 667 18.30 -20.82 34.22
C VAL A 667 19.28 -21.75 33.53
N LEU A 668 20.17 -21.22 32.69
CA LEU A 668 21.14 -22.04 31.96
C LEU A 668 22.45 -22.22 32.74
N GLY A 669 22.71 -21.39 33.76
CA GLY A 669 23.98 -21.38 34.50
C GLY A 669 25.14 -20.87 33.65
N LEU A 670 24.86 -20.07 32.61
CA LEU A 670 25.84 -19.62 31.62
C LEU A 670 25.97 -18.09 31.64
N ARG A 671 27.21 -17.61 31.81
CA ARG A 671 27.53 -16.20 31.58
C ARG A 671 27.67 -15.93 30.09
N VAL A 672 26.94 -14.95 29.59
CA VAL A 672 26.87 -14.60 28.16
C VAL A 672 27.52 -13.26 27.86
N VAL A 673 27.96 -13.09 26.62
CA VAL A 673 28.41 -11.79 26.12
C VAL A 673 27.20 -10.91 25.84
N ARG A 674 27.10 -9.78 26.54
CA ARG A 674 25.98 -8.85 26.42
C ARG A 674 26.26 -7.77 25.39
N PHE A 675 25.44 -7.70 24.34
CA PHE A 675 25.43 -6.57 23.43
C PHE A 675 24.59 -5.43 24.02
N SER A 676 25.13 -4.21 23.94
CA SER A 676 24.53 -2.99 24.51
C SER A 676 24.27 -1.97 23.40
N GLU A 677 23.25 -1.11 23.56
CA GLU A 677 22.99 0.03 22.66
C GLU A 677 23.03 1.36 23.44
N PRO A 678 23.13 2.51 22.75
CA PRO A 678 22.87 3.80 23.35
C PRO A 678 21.42 3.83 23.85
N SER A 679 21.24 3.98 25.16
CA SER A 679 19.95 4.17 25.80
C SER A 679 19.14 5.22 25.02
N ALA A 680 17.98 4.83 24.48
CA ALA A 680 16.98 5.79 24.05
C ALA A 680 16.72 6.75 25.24
N SER A 681 16.76 8.05 25.00
CA SER A 681 16.53 9.04 26.06
C SER A 681 15.20 8.72 26.76
N PRO A 682 15.18 8.62 28.10
CA PRO A 682 13.98 8.24 28.83
C PRO A 682 12.87 9.24 28.50
N THR A 683 11.83 8.78 27.82
CA THR A 683 10.59 9.53 27.65
C THR A 683 9.91 9.59 29.02
N ARG A 684 10.04 10.72 29.72
CA ARG A 684 9.34 10.93 30.99
C ARG A 684 7.83 10.86 30.74
N PRO A 685 7.10 9.93 31.38
CA PRO A 685 5.66 9.91 31.26
C PRO A 685 5.07 11.14 31.95
N HIS A 686 4.06 11.76 31.34
CA HIS A 686 3.19 12.67 32.05
C HIS A 686 2.34 11.85 33.03
N ALA A 687 2.31 12.25 34.31
CA ALA A 687 1.45 11.65 35.32
C ALA A 687 -0.02 11.77 34.87
N ALA A 688 -0.59 10.67 34.39
CA ALA A 688 -2.01 10.61 34.04
C ALA A 688 -2.80 10.28 35.31
N SER A 689 -3.62 11.22 35.80
CA SER A 689 -4.72 10.88 36.69
C SER A 689 -5.91 10.43 35.83
N GLY A 690 -6.38 9.21 36.03
CA GLY A 690 -7.45 8.60 35.24
C GLY A 690 -7.64 7.11 35.54
N PRO A 691 -8.69 6.48 34.99
CA PRO A 691 -8.95 5.05 35.19
C PRO A 691 -7.84 4.19 34.59
N THR A 692 -7.52 3.07 35.25
CA THR A 692 -6.47 2.13 34.85
C THR A 692 -6.74 1.61 33.44
N ARG A 693 -5.73 1.73 32.56
CA ARG A 693 -5.77 1.14 31.21
C ARG A 693 -4.54 0.28 31.01
N LEU A 694 -4.78 -0.97 30.64
CA LEU A 694 -3.75 -1.98 30.51
C LEU A 694 -3.23 -2.04 29.08
N GLY A 695 -1.95 -1.72 28.87
CA GLY A 695 -1.25 -1.99 27.62
C GLY A 695 -0.71 -3.41 27.63
N LEU A 696 -1.06 -4.20 26.63
CA LEU A 696 -0.74 -5.62 26.56
C LEU A 696 0.05 -5.91 25.28
N LEU A 697 1.32 -6.31 25.40
CA LEU A 697 2.17 -6.58 24.24
C LEU A 697 1.87 -7.96 23.62
N ALA A 698 1.54 -7.99 22.33
CA ALA A 698 1.36 -9.22 21.55
C ALA A 698 2.44 -9.29 20.46
N LEU A 699 3.30 -10.31 20.51
CA LEU A 699 4.47 -10.42 19.62
C LEU A 699 4.38 -11.60 18.64
N HIS A 700 3.62 -12.64 18.97
CA HIS A 700 3.68 -13.91 18.22
C HIS A 700 2.43 -14.18 17.38
N ALA A 701 1.38 -13.36 17.52
CA ALA A 701 0.05 -13.56 16.91
C ALA A 701 -0.45 -15.02 17.04
N SER A 702 -0.21 -15.63 18.21
CA SER A 702 -0.44 -17.06 18.43
C SER A 702 -1.82 -17.36 18.99
N ALA A 703 -2.28 -18.61 18.83
CA ALA A 703 -3.52 -19.06 19.46
C ALA A 703 -3.46 -19.01 21.01
N ALA A 704 -2.26 -19.12 21.60
CA ALA A 704 -2.07 -19.01 23.03
C ALA A 704 -2.24 -17.56 23.52
N GLU A 705 -1.57 -16.59 22.88
CA GLU A 705 -1.76 -15.16 23.18
C GLU A 705 -3.22 -14.74 22.96
N PHE A 706 -3.85 -15.18 21.86
CA PHE A 706 -5.25 -14.90 21.58
C PHE A 706 -6.18 -15.41 22.68
N ARG A 707 -6.01 -16.66 23.13
CA ARG A 707 -6.80 -17.23 24.23
C ARG A 707 -6.56 -16.51 25.55
N PHE A 708 -5.31 -16.16 25.84
CA PHE A 708 -4.95 -15.41 27.04
C PHE A 708 -5.64 -14.04 27.08
N ILE A 709 -5.52 -13.25 26.01
CA ILE A 709 -6.14 -11.91 25.92
C ILE A 709 -7.66 -12.03 26.07
N ARG A 710 -8.26 -13.04 25.43
CA ARG A 710 -9.69 -13.31 25.51
C ARG A 710 -10.12 -13.62 26.95
N ALA A 711 -9.43 -14.53 27.63
CA ALA A 711 -9.77 -14.95 28.99
C ALA A 711 -9.57 -13.81 30.00
N LEU A 712 -8.48 -13.05 29.86
CA LEU A 712 -8.24 -11.84 30.66
C LEU A 712 -9.38 -10.81 30.48
N SER A 713 -9.80 -10.57 29.23
CA SER A 713 -10.94 -9.68 28.93
C SER A 713 -12.25 -10.16 29.54
N ASP A 714 -12.55 -11.47 29.47
CA ASP A 714 -13.74 -12.07 30.08
C ASP A 714 -13.74 -11.85 31.60
N GLN A 715 -12.64 -12.20 32.27
CA GLN A 715 -12.52 -12.10 33.72
C GLN A 715 -12.62 -10.65 34.23
N MET A 716 -12.05 -9.70 33.48
CA MET A 716 -12.12 -8.27 33.83
C MET A 716 -13.49 -7.65 33.53
N ALA A 717 -14.23 -8.18 32.55
CA ALA A 717 -15.60 -7.76 32.30
C ALA A 717 -16.55 -8.28 33.38
N ASP A 718 -16.35 -9.53 33.84
CA ASP A 718 -17.15 -10.13 34.92
C ASP A 718 -16.95 -9.45 36.28
N ALA A 719 -15.79 -8.82 36.50
CA ALA A 719 -15.47 -8.07 37.72
C ALA A 719 -16.02 -6.62 37.76
N ASP A 720 -16.59 -6.11 36.65
CA ASP A 720 -17.09 -4.73 36.47
C ASP A 720 -16.05 -3.63 36.80
N ASP A 721 -14.75 -3.91 36.58
CA ASP A 721 -13.65 -3.02 36.96
C ASP A 721 -13.47 -1.80 36.03
N GLY A 722 -14.22 -1.71 34.93
CA GLY A 722 -14.13 -0.61 33.96
C GLY A 722 -12.76 -0.47 33.26
N ILE A 723 -11.92 -1.51 33.30
CA ILE A 723 -10.56 -1.50 32.74
C ILE A 723 -10.61 -1.83 31.25
N GLU A 724 -9.97 -0.99 30.44
CA GLU A 724 -9.74 -1.23 29.01
C GLU A 724 -8.39 -1.91 28.76
N ILE A 725 -8.38 -2.92 27.90
CA ILE A 725 -7.20 -3.64 27.42
C ILE A 725 -6.83 -3.13 26.03
N ILE A 726 -5.63 -2.57 25.91
CA ILE A 726 -5.05 -2.10 24.65
C ILE A 726 -3.96 -3.07 24.23
N VAL A 727 -4.26 -3.94 23.28
CA VAL A 727 -3.32 -4.90 22.70
C VAL A 727 -2.37 -4.17 21.76
N LEU A 728 -1.12 -4.04 22.17
CA LEU A 728 0.00 -3.47 21.45
C LEU A 728 0.59 -4.53 20.52
N GLY A 729 0.19 -4.53 19.25
CA GLY A 729 0.60 -5.51 18.24
C GLY A 729 -0.59 -6.07 17.45
N THR A 730 -0.32 -7.07 16.61
CA THR A 730 -1.35 -7.86 15.91
C THR A 730 -1.65 -9.15 16.67
N THR A 731 -2.85 -9.68 16.48
CA THR A 731 -3.28 -10.96 17.02
C THR A 731 -3.70 -11.90 15.90
N LEU A 732 -4.07 -13.14 16.27
CA LEU A 732 -4.54 -14.14 15.31
C LEU A 732 -5.83 -13.71 14.60
N ASP A 733 -6.71 -12.98 15.28
CA ASP A 733 -8.00 -12.50 14.76
C ASP A 733 -8.40 -11.21 15.49
N ASP A 734 -7.87 -10.08 15.02
CA ASP A 734 -8.08 -8.77 15.62
C ASP A 734 -9.56 -8.41 15.70
N LEU A 735 -10.33 -8.72 14.65
CA LEU A 735 -11.76 -8.44 14.58
C LEU A 735 -12.53 -9.20 15.66
N LYS A 736 -12.17 -10.46 15.92
CA LYS A 736 -12.83 -11.27 16.94
C LYS A 736 -12.57 -10.77 18.36
N LEU A 737 -11.36 -10.29 18.66
CA LEU A 737 -11.06 -9.68 19.96
C LEU A 737 -11.76 -8.33 20.13
N MET A 738 -11.78 -7.51 19.08
CA MET A 738 -12.42 -6.18 19.09
C MET A 738 -13.96 -6.21 19.14
N GLN A 739 -14.60 -7.39 19.01
CA GLN A 739 -16.02 -7.56 19.33
C GLN A 739 -16.32 -7.39 20.82
N ARG A 740 -15.29 -7.45 21.68
CA ARG A 740 -15.41 -7.29 23.13
C ARG A 740 -15.34 -5.81 23.48
N THR A 741 -16.22 -5.34 24.36
CA THR A 741 -16.39 -3.92 24.69
C THR A 741 -15.18 -3.29 25.39
N ASN A 742 -14.33 -4.10 26.03
CA ASN A 742 -13.15 -3.66 26.77
C ASN A 742 -11.81 -3.97 26.09
N VAL A 743 -11.80 -4.43 24.82
CA VAL A 743 -10.56 -4.77 24.10
C VAL A 743 -10.41 -3.92 22.85
N MET A 744 -9.20 -3.39 22.66
CA MET A 744 -8.78 -2.67 21.47
C MET A 744 -7.44 -3.22 21.00
N VAL A 745 -7.25 -3.40 19.69
CA VAL A 745 -6.01 -3.93 19.10
C VAL A 745 -5.37 -2.86 18.22
N THR A 746 -4.08 -2.56 18.44
CA THR A 746 -3.32 -1.51 17.71
C THR A 746 -2.83 -1.92 16.33
N GLY A 747 -2.91 -3.20 15.99
CA GLY A 747 -2.23 -3.74 14.81
C GLY A 747 -0.71 -3.61 14.93
N GLU A 748 -0.01 -3.72 13.81
CA GLU A 748 1.45 -3.71 13.78
C GLU A 748 2.02 -2.38 14.29
N ILE A 749 2.95 -2.46 15.24
CA ILE A 749 3.59 -1.31 15.89
C ILE A 749 5.11 -1.43 15.76
N ALA A 750 5.79 -0.29 15.58
CA ALA A 750 7.24 -0.22 15.74
C ALA A 750 7.63 0.61 16.97
N ALA A 751 8.85 0.38 17.45
CA ALA A 751 9.39 0.97 18.69
C ALA A 751 9.25 2.50 18.77
N ALA A 752 9.40 3.19 17.63
CA ALA A 752 9.27 4.65 17.57
C ALA A 752 7.87 5.18 17.92
N ASP A 753 6.82 4.35 17.82
CA ASP A 753 5.45 4.78 18.11
C ASP A 753 5.03 4.54 19.54
N VAL A 754 5.81 3.78 20.33
CA VAL A 754 5.43 3.37 21.68
C VAL A 754 5.03 4.59 22.53
N ALA A 755 5.84 5.64 22.53
CA ALA A 755 5.53 6.86 23.29
C ALA A 755 4.18 7.50 22.86
N THR A 756 3.91 7.53 21.56
CA THR A 756 2.65 8.07 21.01
C THR A 756 1.45 7.19 21.39
N LEU A 757 1.60 5.87 21.34
CA LEU A 757 0.55 4.90 21.69
C LEU A 757 0.21 4.95 23.18
N ILE A 758 1.23 4.97 24.05
CA ILE A 758 1.03 5.10 25.49
C ILE A 758 0.25 6.37 25.82
N ALA A 759 0.65 7.51 25.25
CA ALA A 759 -0.02 8.78 25.49
C ALA A 759 -1.43 8.83 24.87
N GLY A 760 -1.60 8.35 23.64
CA GLY A 760 -2.86 8.40 22.90
C GLY A 760 -3.95 7.49 23.49
N HIS A 761 -3.56 6.33 24.00
CA HIS A 761 -4.46 5.41 24.69
C HIS A 761 -4.57 5.69 26.19
N GLY A 762 -3.70 6.52 26.76
CA GLY A 762 -3.62 6.77 28.19
C GLY A 762 -3.34 5.50 28.98
N ILE A 763 -2.40 4.67 28.49
CA ILE A 763 -1.98 3.42 29.12
C ILE A 763 -1.25 3.75 30.43
N THR A 764 -1.62 3.07 31.52
CA THR A 764 -1.07 3.33 32.85
C THR A 764 -0.29 2.15 33.43
N LYS A 765 -0.53 0.93 32.93
CA LYS A 765 0.17 -0.30 33.31
C LYS A 765 0.44 -1.15 32.07
N LEU A 766 1.51 -1.94 32.11
CA LEU A 766 1.95 -2.77 30.98
C LEU A 766 1.98 -4.25 31.36
N VAL A 767 1.61 -5.12 30.43
CA VAL A 767 1.93 -6.56 30.45
C VAL A 767 2.80 -6.82 29.22
N LEU A 768 4.04 -7.24 29.44
CA LEU A 768 5.06 -7.35 28.40
C LEU A 768 5.26 -8.78 27.89
N ASP A 769 5.03 -9.77 28.75
CA ASP A 769 5.26 -11.18 28.45
C ASP A 769 3.94 -11.95 28.47
N ILE A 770 3.45 -12.35 27.30
CA ILE A 770 2.31 -13.26 27.17
C ILE A 770 2.77 -14.47 26.36
N GLY A 771 2.82 -15.61 27.04
CA GLY A 771 3.41 -16.83 26.51
C GLY A 771 4.91 -16.86 26.72
N ALA A 772 5.68 -16.70 25.64
CA ALA A 772 7.14 -16.76 25.67
C ALA A 772 7.74 -15.35 25.65
N PRO A 773 8.67 -15.01 26.56
CA PRO A 773 9.39 -13.73 26.51
C PRO A 773 10.28 -13.65 25.27
N ALA A 774 10.40 -12.44 24.71
CA ALA A 774 11.26 -12.13 23.57
C ALA A 774 12.41 -11.19 24.01
N PHE A 775 13.54 -11.78 24.40
CA PHE A 775 14.70 -11.06 24.92
C PHE A 775 15.36 -10.19 23.84
N GLY A 776 15.58 -8.91 24.14
CA GLY A 776 16.19 -7.96 23.21
C GLY A 776 15.26 -7.47 22.10
N HIS A 777 13.95 -7.74 22.19
CA HIS A 777 12.96 -7.25 21.23
C HIS A 777 12.82 -5.71 21.32
N PRO A 778 12.92 -4.96 20.20
CA PRO A 778 12.89 -3.48 20.22
C PRO A 778 11.65 -2.88 20.90
N LEU A 779 10.48 -3.51 20.75
CA LEU A 779 9.24 -3.05 21.40
C LEU A 779 9.29 -3.22 22.92
N VAL A 780 9.86 -4.32 23.42
CA VAL A 780 9.95 -4.60 24.86
C VAL A 780 10.82 -3.53 25.52
N ASP A 781 11.99 -3.24 24.93
CA ASP A 781 12.89 -2.20 25.42
C ASP A 781 12.24 -0.81 25.37
N ALA A 782 11.56 -0.48 24.27
CA ALA A 782 10.87 0.81 24.14
C ALA A 782 9.74 0.97 25.16
N LEU A 783 9.02 -0.11 25.48
CA LEU A 783 7.96 -0.11 26.50
C LEU A 783 8.53 0.00 27.92
N LEU A 784 9.62 -0.71 28.23
CA LEU A 784 10.32 -0.57 29.51
C LEU A 784 10.88 0.85 29.70
N ALA A 785 11.38 1.48 28.63
CA ALA A 785 11.89 2.85 28.66
C ALA A 785 10.83 3.92 29.01
N THR A 786 9.54 3.60 28.90
CA THR A 786 8.44 4.48 29.34
C THR A 786 8.40 4.67 30.86
N GLY A 787 8.94 3.71 31.61
CA GLY A 787 8.87 3.70 33.06
C GLY A 787 7.46 3.55 33.63
N LEU A 788 6.49 3.04 32.87
CA LEU A 788 5.22 2.63 33.45
C LEU A 788 5.39 1.36 34.31
N PRO A 789 4.54 1.15 35.33
CA PRO A 789 4.48 -0.12 36.04
C PRO A 789 4.25 -1.27 35.05
N ALA A 790 5.08 -2.30 35.12
CA ALA A 790 5.05 -3.42 34.18
C ALA A 790 4.92 -4.77 34.89
N ALA A 791 4.13 -5.66 34.29
CA ALA A 791 4.08 -7.08 34.57
C ALA A 791 4.96 -7.81 33.55
N ALA A 792 6.02 -8.46 34.04
CA ALA A 792 6.98 -9.20 33.22
C ALA A 792 7.58 -10.38 33.99
N THR A 793 8.11 -11.35 33.26
CA THR A 793 8.71 -12.57 33.81
C THR A 793 10.05 -12.26 34.46
N ALA A 794 10.26 -12.74 35.69
CA ALA A 794 11.52 -12.54 36.42
C ALA A 794 12.33 -13.84 36.52
N TRP A 795 13.64 -13.77 36.24
CA TRP A 795 14.52 -14.94 36.18
C TRP A 795 15.46 -15.10 37.39
N ILE A 796 15.71 -14.05 38.18
CA ILE A 796 16.54 -14.10 39.41
C ILE A 796 15.74 -13.56 40.62
N PRO A 797 15.79 -14.21 41.80
CA PRO A 797 15.44 -13.59 43.06
C PRO A 797 16.68 -12.94 43.72
N ALA A 798 16.59 -11.64 44.10
CA ALA A 798 17.14 -11.02 45.33
C ALA A 798 17.44 -9.49 45.14
N PRO A 799 17.89 -8.75 46.18
CA PRO A 799 17.16 -7.71 46.86
C PRO A 799 17.52 -6.28 46.39
N GLY A 800 16.50 -5.44 46.21
CA GLY A 800 16.64 -3.98 46.16
C GLY A 800 16.60 -3.35 44.75
N ARG A 801 15.64 -2.43 44.59
CA ARG A 801 15.39 -1.53 43.44
C ARG A 801 14.51 -2.04 42.29
N GLY A 802 13.52 -2.89 42.57
CA GLY A 802 12.28 -2.85 41.79
C GLY A 802 11.50 -1.59 42.18
N ARG A 803 10.88 -0.89 41.24
CA ARG A 803 9.85 0.10 41.62
C ARG A 803 8.77 -0.66 42.38
N THR A 804 8.22 -0.09 43.43
CA THR A 804 7.26 -0.77 44.34
C THR A 804 5.93 -1.15 43.67
N THR A 805 5.82 -0.98 42.35
CA THR A 805 4.59 -1.04 41.56
C THR A 805 4.62 -2.09 40.45
N ASP A 806 5.77 -2.71 40.16
CA ASP A 806 5.91 -3.70 39.08
C ASP A 806 5.45 -5.09 39.56
N LEU A 807 4.79 -5.85 38.67
CA LEU A 807 4.39 -7.24 38.94
C LEU A 807 5.43 -8.21 38.37
N LYS A 808 5.89 -9.15 39.19
CA LYS A 808 6.79 -10.22 38.75
C LYS A 808 6.00 -11.47 38.43
N LEU A 809 5.99 -11.85 37.16
CA LEU A 809 5.33 -13.07 36.69
C LEU A 809 6.25 -14.29 36.87
N ARG A 810 5.64 -15.46 37.09
CA ARG A 810 6.35 -16.72 37.22
C ARG A 810 6.89 -17.20 35.87
N PRO A 811 8.10 -17.79 35.81
CA PRO A 811 8.66 -18.35 34.58
C PRO A 811 7.91 -19.52 33.95
N SER A 812 7.19 -20.30 34.76
CA SER A 812 6.29 -21.35 34.29
C SER A 812 4.99 -20.67 33.86
N PHE A 813 4.83 -20.42 32.55
CA PHE A 813 3.64 -19.78 31.99
C PHE A 813 2.39 -20.66 32.22
N ASP A 814 1.75 -20.46 33.37
CA ASP A 814 0.38 -20.90 33.65
C ASP A 814 -0.53 -19.70 33.39
N ALA A 815 -1.37 -19.82 32.36
CA ALA A 815 -2.21 -18.72 31.90
C ALA A 815 -3.21 -18.29 32.97
N ASP A 816 -3.78 -19.22 33.74
CA ASP A 816 -4.82 -18.93 34.71
C ASP A 816 -4.20 -18.26 35.96
N GLU A 817 -3.06 -18.77 36.45
CA GLU A 817 -2.31 -18.10 37.52
C GLU A 817 -1.84 -16.69 37.09
N THR A 818 -1.40 -16.54 35.84
CA THR A 818 -0.92 -15.26 35.30
C THR A 818 -2.06 -14.25 35.18
N ILE A 819 -3.22 -14.66 34.68
CA ILE A 819 -4.41 -13.80 34.59
C ILE A 819 -4.84 -13.36 35.98
N ALA A 820 -4.94 -14.28 36.94
CA ALA A 820 -5.29 -13.96 38.32
C ALA A 820 -4.32 -12.93 38.95
N ALA A 821 -3.00 -13.14 38.80
CA ALA A 821 -2.00 -12.23 39.31
C ALA A 821 -2.06 -10.83 38.66
N VAL A 822 -2.34 -10.76 37.35
CA VAL A 822 -2.53 -9.50 36.64
C VAL A 822 -3.79 -8.78 37.11
N CYS A 823 -4.90 -9.50 37.29
CA CYS A 823 -6.15 -8.95 37.84
C CYS A 823 -5.92 -8.37 39.25
N ASP A 824 -5.33 -9.13 40.17
CA ASP A 824 -5.04 -8.67 41.54
C ASP A 824 -4.16 -7.41 41.54
N TRP A 825 -3.11 -7.42 40.71
CA TRP A 825 -2.20 -6.28 40.56
C TRP A 825 -2.87 -5.03 39.99
N LEU A 826 -3.90 -5.18 39.15
CA LEU A 826 -4.63 -4.04 38.60
C LEU A 826 -5.52 -3.37 39.66
N VAL A 827 -6.04 -4.14 40.63
CA VAL A 827 -6.90 -3.67 41.72
C VAL A 827 -6.11 -3.02 42.86
N GLU A 828 -4.87 -3.43 43.11
CA GLU A 828 -4.00 -2.78 44.12
C GLU A 828 -3.60 -1.35 43.68
N GLY A 829 -4.34 -0.36 44.20
CA GLY A 829 -4.11 1.06 43.94
C GLY A 829 -2.72 1.53 44.36
N VAL A 830 -1.91 1.96 43.39
CA VAL A 830 -0.63 2.62 43.67
C VAL A 830 -0.92 4.02 44.21
N ALA A 831 -0.87 4.16 45.54
CA ALA A 831 -0.68 5.46 46.17
C ALA A 831 0.71 5.99 45.78
N LEU A 832 0.75 6.92 44.82
CA LEU A 832 1.92 7.77 44.61
C LEU A 832 2.15 8.58 45.91
N HIS A 833 3.40 8.59 46.38
CA HIS A 833 3.87 9.04 47.70
C HIS A 833 3.15 10.24 48.35
N PRO A 834 3.03 10.27 49.70
CA PRO A 834 2.40 11.34 50.43
C PRO A 834 3.33 12.56 50.48
N ASP A 835 2.80 13.71 50.07
CA ASP A 835 3.39 14.98 50.44
C ASP A 835 3.20 15.18 51.96
N ARG A 836 4.23 15.72 52.59
CA ARG A 836 4.24 15.94 54.05
C ARG A 836 3.18 16.96 54.43
N GLY A 837 2.26 16.54 55.29
CA GLY A 837 1.39 17.41 56.09
C GLY A 837 0.05 17.71 55.43
N ASP A 838 -0.99 16.98 55.82
CA ASP A 838 -1.83 17.45 56.92
C ASP A 838 -2.75 16.32 57.39
N GLY A 839 -3.02 16.28 58.68
CA GLY A 839 -3.89 15.28 59.26
C GLY A 839 -5.35 15.56 58.89
N ARG A 840 -6.09 14.53 58.43
CA ARG A 840 -7.39 14.12 58.96
C ARG A 840 -8.08 13.07 58.09
N ASN A 841 -8.79 12.21 58.81
CA ASN A 841 -9.91 11.36 58.39
C ASN A 841 -9.62 9.99 57.77
N ARG A 842 -9.43 9.04 58.70
CA ARG A 842 -10.09 7.72 58.67
C ARG A 842 -11.51 7.83 58.11
N ARG A 843 -11.88 6.97 57.15
CA ARG A 843 -13.22 6.34 57.16
C ARG A 843 -13.15 4.87 56.78
N GLN A 844 -13.89 4.13 57.60
CA GLN A 844 -14.08 2.69 57.68
C GLN A 844 -14.59 2.05 56.39
N ILE A 845 -14.04 0.86 56.16
CA ILE A 845 -14.63 -0.28 55.46
C ILE A 845 -16.04 -0.55 56.03
N GLY A 846 -17.02 -0.70 55.14
CA GLY A 846 -18.39 -1.07 55.47
C GLY A 846 -19.08 -1.73 54.29
N THR A 847 -19.03 -3.06 54.27
CA THR A 847 -19.83 -4.01 53.49
C THR A 847 -21.29 -3.59 53.27
N ARG A 848 -21.81 -3.75 52.04
CA ARG A 848 -23.02 -4.53 51.72
C ARG A 848 -23.39 -4.45 50.21
N LEU A 849 -23.47 -5.64 49.59
CA LEU A 849 -24.37 -6.01 48.48
C LEU A 849 -25.82 -5.54 48.72
N PRO A 850 -26.71 -5.46 47.71
CA PRO A 850 -26.62 -5.98 46.35
C PRO A 850 -26.46 -4.92 45.25
#